data_AF-A0A976K4U0-F1
#
_entry.id   AF-A0A976K4U0-F1
#
_cell.length_a   1.000
_cell.length_b   1.000
_cell.length_c   1.000
_cell.angle_alpha   90.00
_cell.angle_beta   90.00
_cell.angle_gamma   90.00
#
_symmetry.space_group_name_H-M   'P 1'
#
loop_
_entity.id
_entity.type
_entity.pdbx_description
1 polymer ?
#
loop_
_entity_poly.entity_id
_entity_poly.type
_entity_poly.pdbx_seq_one_letter_code
_entity_poly.pdbx_strand_id
1 'polypeptide(L)'
;LPHARGYIFQEGEILSPDGHCHAFDHRAQGTVFGSGAGVVVLRRLEDAIRDGDHIWAVIKGTAVNNDGAAKAGYLAPSVDGQAKAIAEAHAVAGVPADTIDYVECHGTGTYLGDPIEVAALTQAFAASTPETGFCRIGSVKTNIGHLDTAAGVASLIKVALALKHRELPPSLGYEAPNPAIDFESSPFRVNDSLREWVSHKGPRRAGVNSLGVGGTNAHAVVEEAPERAPSDPSDWPFQLLVVSGRSKAALDANARALAAHLRAHPEQPLADVAWTLKEGRRAFEHRRVLVAASHTEAADLLEGSDPRRVFNHQHLVDDPEVVFMFPGGGAQYAGMARELYATEPVFQDWMDRGLDVLQKRIDYDIRALWLPEPQDHARAVERLKQPSVQLPLIMIVEHALAQLWMSWGVKPAALVGHSMGENTAACLAGVMSFEDCIGLVHLRGQLFDSVPPGGMLSVPQSASALEAELGEGLDMASVNAPDLCVVSGPQHLLDALEARLRARDIEPQRIQIDIAAHSRMLEPILGRFEAYLRSIRLNPPKLPIISNRDGATLSAQQATDPMYWVGHLRNTVRFADCMASLIAANPQRVYLEVGPGKALGSLAQANGVPASQVINSLRHPEHDVPDDVWFVGTLGRLWANGVPVDWEPIWGEARRLRVPLPTYAFQRKPYFIQPGVATAPAQEARPAHIDDITRWGYQPRWRPRTADCEIDVATELGQTEPRHWLVFADEAGLTDAVSARLREAGHRVTVVRAGDLFARVAEHEFLLAPERGREGYDELMRELMASGHPPQAVVHGWLVTREERFRPGSSFFHRNLEQGFFSLLFLAQAMAEENLPKPMHLTVLSTGAVRVKDEP
;
A
#
# COMPACT_ATOMS: atom_id res chain seq x y z
N LEU A 1 10.64 33.15 -7.91
CA LEU A 1 11.67 34.10 -7.43
C LEU A 1 12.76 33.33 -6.70
N PRO A 2 14.03 33.40 -7.12
CA PRO A 2 15.10 32.72 -6.40
C PRO A 2 15.17 33.24 -4.97
N HIS A 3 15.21 32.30 -4.01
CA HIS A 3 15.35 32.62 -2.60
C HIS A 3 16.62 33.48 -2.42
N ALA A 4 16.47 34.69 -1.87
CA ALA A 4 17.52 35.67 -1.55
C ALA A 4 18.10 36.60 -2.65
N ARG A 5 17.80 36.44 -3.95
CA ARG A 5 18.31 37.37 -5.02
C ARG A 5 17.31 38.41 -5.54
N GLY A 6 16.02 38.26 -5.25
CA GLY A 6 14.99 39.15 -5.80
C GLY A 6 14.78 38.98 -7.31
N TYR A 7 14.03 39.89 -7.93
CA TYR A 7 13.82 39.96 -9.37
C TYR A 7 14.65 41.12 -9.94
N ILE A 8 15.65 40.82 -10.76
CA ILE A 8 16.55 41.83 -11.34
C ILE A 8 16.36 41.81 -12.85
N PHE A 9 15.80 42.89 -13.40
CA PHE A 9 15.69 43.11 -14.83
C PHE A 9 17.01 43.67 -15.38
N GLN A 10 17.42 43.21 -16.55
CA GLN A 10 18.47 43.83 -17.35
C GLN A 10 17.97 44.03 -18.78
N GLU A 11 18.31 45.18 -19.36
CA GLU A 11 17.93 45.52 -20.72
C GLU A 11 18.54 44.53 -21.72
N GLY A 12 17.71 43.98 -22.60
CA GLY A 12 18.11 42.96 -23.59
C GLY A 12 17.95 41.50 -23.14
N GLU A 13 17.56 41.24 -21.88
CA GLU A 13 17.17 39.89 -21.43
C GLU A 13 15.69 39.60 -21.70
N ILE A 14 15.30 38.34 -21.50
CA ILE A 14 13.91 37.87 -21.68
C ILE A 14 12.98 38.22 -20.51
N LEU A 15 13.51 38.80 -19.43
CA LEU A 15 12.77 39.09 -18.21
C LEU A 15 11.89 40.34 -18.40
N SER A 16 10.67 40.30 -17.89
CA SER A 16 9.78 41.47 -17.85
C SER A 16 10.34 42.60 -16.97
N PRO A 17 10.23 43.89 -17.31
CA PRO A 17 10.71 44.98 -16.45
C PRO A 17 9.83 45.23 -15.23
N ASP A 18 8.53 44.93 -15.28
CA ASP A 18 7.57 45.20 -14.19
C ASP A 18 7.23 43.97 -13.35
N GLY A 19 7.83 42.82 -13.68
CA GLY A 19 7.60 41.56 -12.96
C GLY A 19 6.25 40.91 -13.27
N HIS A 20 5.61 41.27 -14.39
CA HIS A 20 4.40 40.62 -14.90
C HIS A 20 4.60 40.07 -16.32
N CYS A 21 3.91 38.97 -16.63
CA CYS A 21 3.86 38.40 -17.98
C CYS A 21 2.58 38.89 -18.67
N HIS A 22 2.72 39.84 -19.59
CA HIS A 22 1.60 40.48 -20.31
C HIS A 22 1.39 39.86 -21.70
N ALA A 23 1.07 38.56 -21.75
CA ALA A 23 0.92 37.84 -23.01
C ALA A 23 -0.11 38.50 -23.95
N PHE A 24 0.33 38.81 -25.18
CA PHE A 24 -0.45 39.42 -26.28
C PHE A 24 -0.93 40.86 -26.06
N ASP A 25 -0.60 41.47 -24.93
CA ASP A 25 -0.96 42.85 -24.61
C ASP A 25 0.04 43.85 -25.21
N HIS A 26 -0.38 45.09 -25.41
CA HIS A 26 0.50 46.18 -25.86
C HIS A 26 1.71 46.43 -24.94
N ARG A 27 1.68 45.95 -23.69
CA ARG A 27 2.78 46.04 -22.70
C ARG A 27 3.69 44.82 -22.66
N ALA A 28 3.55 43.86 -23.58
CA ALA A 28 4.39 42.67 -23.65
C ALA A 28 5.89 43.03 -23.79
N GLN A 29 6.66 42.92 -22.70
CA GLN A 29 8.08 43.28 -22.64
C GLN A 29 8.98 42.18 -22.05
N GLY A 30 8.43 41.02 -21.68
CA GLY A 30 9.21 39.90 -21.15
C GLY A 30 8.39 38.91 -20.33
N THR A 31 9.06 37.89 -19.82
CA THR A 31 8.48 36.82 -19.00
C THR A 31 8.88 36.92 -17.53
N VAL A 32 8.17 36.19 -16.67
CA VAL A 32 8.47 36.03 -15.25
C VAL A 32 8.66 34.56 -14.96
N PHE A 33 9.81 34.15 -14.42
CA PHE A 33 10.03 32.74 -14.08
C PHE A 33 9.34 32.35 -12.77
N GLY A 34 8.60 31.25 -12.83
CA GLY A 34 8.01 30.57 -11.69
C GLY A 34 8.67 29.20 -11.45
N SER A 35 8.25 28.53 -10.39
CA SER A 35 8.66 27.16 -10.09
C SER A 35 7.42 26.31 -9.87
N GLY A 36 7.40 25.12 -10.44
CA GLY A 36 6.27 24.20 -10.26
C GLY A 36 6.60 22.81 -10.76
N ALA A 37 5.73 21.87 -10.41
CA ALA A 37 5.76 20.50 -10.89
C ALA A 37 4.32 20.09 -11.23
N GLY A 38 4.15 19.39 -12.35
CA GLY A 38 2.87 18.88 -12.80
C GLY A 38 3.03 17.46 -13.30
N VAL A 39 2.06 16.60 -13.00
CA VAL A 39 2.03 15.21 -13.44
C VAL A 39 0.63 14.92 -13.97
N VAL A 40 0.58 14.29 -15.14
CA VAL A 40 -0.64 13.72 -15.72
C VAL A 40 -0.44 12.24 -15.92
N VAL A 41 -1.51 11.46 -15.75
CA VAL A 41 -1.50 10.01 -16.00
C VAL A 41 -2.27 9.77 -17.29
N LEU A 42 -1.64 9.09 -18.24
CA LEU A 42 -2.21 8.80 -19.54
C LEU A 42 -2.59 7.33 -19.64
N ARG A 43 -3.71 7.08 -20.30
CA ARG A 43 -4.20 5.75 -20.63
C ARG A 43 -4.86 5.79 -22.00
N ARG A 44 -4.85 4.68 -22.75
CA ARG A 44 -5.65 4.60 -23.98
C ARG A 44 -7.13 4.78 -23.62
N LEU A 45 -7.85 5.56 -24.43
CA LEU A 45 -9.24 5.91 -24.17
C LEU A 45 -10.14 4.67 -24.03
N GLU A 46 -9.95 3.68 -24.90
CA GLU A 46 -10.67 2.41 -24.86
C GLU A 46 -10.52 1.67 -23.53
N ASP A 47 -9.30 1.65 -22.97
CA ASP A 47 -9.01 0.98 -21.70
C ASP A 47 -9.59 1.76 -20.52
N ALA A 48 -9.53 3.09 -20.57
CA ALA A 48 -10.10 3.95 -19.54
C ALA A 48 -11.63 3.83 -19.49
N ILE A 49 -12.30 3.71 -20.64
CA ILE A 49 -13.74 3.47 -20.72
C ILE A 49 -14.10 2.08 -20.20
N ARG A 50 -13.40 1.04 -20.67
CA ARG A 50 -13.65 -0.36 -20.26
C ARG A 50 -13.55 -0.52 -18.74
N ASP A 51 -12.54 0.09 -18.13
CA ASP A 51 -12.26 -0.06 -16.71
C ASP A 51 -13.01 0.96 -15.83
N GLY A 52 -13.84 1.82 -16.43
CA GLY A 52 -14.61 2.82 -15.70
C GLY A 52 -13.72 3.83 -14.96
N ASP A 53 -12.70 4.35 -15.62
CA ASP A 53 -11.86 5.44 -15.10
C ASP A 53 -12.55 6.81 -15.24
N HIS A 54 -12.14 7.78 -14.43
CA HIS A 54 -12.52 9.18 -14.63
C HIS A 54 -11.60 9.83 -15.67
N ILE A 55 -12.17 10.31 -16.77
CA ILE A 55 -11.45 10.91 -17.89
C ILE A 55 -11.62 12.43 -17.81
N TRP A 56 -10.51 13.16 -17.69
CA TRP A 56 -10.54 14.63 -17.63
C TRP A 56 -10.61 15.26 -19.03
N ALA A 57 -9.84 14.72 -19.97
CA ALA A 57 -9.77 15.14 -21.36
C ALA A 57 -9.10 14.05 -22.20
N VAL A 58 -9.16 14.17 -23.52
CA VAL A 58 -8.54 13.23 -24.47
C VAL A 58 -7.49 13.95 -25.31
N ILE A 59 -6.25 13.46 -25.29
CA ILE A 59 -5.21 13.92 -26.22
C ILE A 59 -5.44 13.21 -27.56
N LYS A 60 -5.79 13.97 -28.61
CA LYS A 60 -6.11 13.43 -29.94
C LYS A 60 -4.87 13.21 -30.79
N GLY A 61 -3.89 14.09 -30.68
CA GLY A 61 -2.65 14.03 -31.42
C GLY A 61 -1.65 15.04 -30.89
N THR A 62 -0.37 14.74 -31.06
CA THR A 62 0.75 15.63 -30.71
C THR A 62 1.80 15.59 -31.82
N ALA A 63 2.55 16.68 -31.95
CA ALA A 63 3.73 16.72 -32.81
C ALA A 63 4.84 17.53 -32.15
N VAL A 64 6.08 17.14 -32.44
CA VAL A 64 7.30 17.80 -31.94
C VAL A 64 8.28 17.95 -33.10
N ASN A 65 8.85 19.14 -33.27
CA ASN A 65 9.89 19.40 -34.26
C ASN A 65 10.98 20.35 -33.74
N ASN A 66 11.88 20.81 -34.62
CA ASN A 66 12.88 21.82 -34.28
C ASN A 66 13.05 22.85 -35.42
N ASP A 67 13.25 24.11 -35.03
CA ASP A 67 13.46 25.26 -35.92
C ASP A 67 14.74 25.15 -36.77
N GLY A 68 15.71 24.34 -36.34
CA GLY A 68 16.95 24.07 -37.08
C GLY A 68 17.74 25.34 -37.40
N ALA A 69 18.30 25.40 -38.61
CA ALA A 69 19.09 26.54 -39.09
C ALA A 69 18.23 27.73 -39.56
N ALA A 70 16.91 27.63 -39.54
CA ALA A 70 16.00 28.64 -40.08
C ALA A 70 15.77 29.84 -39.13
N LYS A 71 16.38 29.84 -37.93
CA LYS A 71 16.26 30.91 -36.94
C LYS A 71 17.38 31.95 -37.06
N ALA A 72 17.05 33.23 -36.81
CA ALA A 72 17.98 34.36 -36.89
C ALA A 72 19.10 34.34 -35.83
N GLY A 73 18.96 33.51 -34.80
CA GLY A 73 19.93 33.32 -33.73
C GLY A 73 19.52 32.17 -32.83
N TYR A 74 20.41 31.72 -31.94
CA TYR A 74 20.12 30.54 -31.11
C TYR A 74 18.84 30.67 -30.27
N LEU A 75 18.56 31.87 -29.75
CA LEU A 75 17.40 32.16 -28.89
C LEU A 75 16.16 32.64 -29.68
N ALA A 76 16.27 32.81 -31.01
CA ALA A 76 15.19 33.37 -31.82
C ALA A 76 14.20 32.26 -32.23
N PRO A 77 12.88 32.46 -32.07
CA PRO A 77 11.88 31.51 -32.56
C PRO A 77 11.69 31.60 -34.08
N SER A 78 11.12 30.55 -34.70
CA SER A 78 10.75 30.52 -36.13
C SER A 78 9.24 30.37 -36.35
N VAL A 79 8.66 31.21 -37.22
CA VAL A 79 7.25 31.10 -37.65
C VAL A 79 7.00 29.76 -38.36
N ASP A 80 7.84 29.42 -39.34
CA ASP A 80 7.66 28.21 -40.15
C ASP A 80 7.83 26.92 -39.33
N GLY A 81 8.78 26.91 -38.38
CA GLY A 81 8.99 25.76 -37.50
C GLY A 81 7.78 25.49 -36.62
N GLN A 82 7.25 26.54 -35.98
CA GLN A 82 6.03 26.44 -35.16
C GLN A 82 4.81 26.06 -36.00
N ALA A 83 4.58 26.70 -37.15
CA ALA A 83 3.44 26.43 -38.02
C ALA A 83 3.41 24.96 -38.48
N LYS A 84 4.59 24.38 -38.82
CA LYS A 84 4.71 22.97 -39.18
C LYS A 84 4.34 22.04 -38.04
N ALA A 85 4.80 22.30 -36.82
CA ALA A 85 4.47 21.48 -35.65
C ALA A 85 2.95 21.50 -35.38
N ILE A 86 2.32 22.67 -35.48
CA ILE A 86 0.87 22.82 -35.28
C ILE A 86 0.09 22.06 -36.36
N ALA A 87 0.43 22.26 -37.64
CA ALA A 87 -0.24 21.61 -38.76
C ALA A 87 -0.08 20.07 -38.71
N GLU A 88 1.11 19.58 -38.33
CA GLU A 88 1.36 18.15 -38.16
C GLU A 88 0.53 17.55 -37.02
N ALA A 89 0.45 18.22 -35.86
CA ALA A 89 -0.36 17.75 -34.74
C ALA A 89 -1.85 17.68 -35.10
N HIS A 90 -2.37 18.67 -35.85
CA HIS A 90 -3.74 18.65 -36.36
C HIS A 90 -3.99 17.49 -37.32
N ALA A 91 -3.04 17.24 -38.24
CA ALA A 91 -3.12 16.14 -39.19
C ALA A 91 -3.08 14.77 -38.49
N VAL A 92 -2.18 14.58 -37.52
CA VAL A 92 -2.10 13.37 -36.68
C VAL A 92 -3.38 13.16 -35.87
N ALA A 93 -3.97 14.24 -35.34
CA ALA A 93 -5.24 14.18 -34.62
C ALA A 93 -6.45 13.89 -35.53
N GLY A 94 -6.31 14.09 -36.85
CA GLY A 94 -7.43 14.07 -37.80
C GLY A 94 -8.43 15.20 -37.54
N VAL A 95 -7.97 16.35 -37.06
CA VAL A 95 -8.79 17.47 -36.58
C VAL A 95 -8.59 18.71 -37.46
N PRO A 96 -9.64 19.21 -38.13
CA PRO A 96 -9.62 20.50 -38.83
C PRO A 96 -9.47 21.69 -37.87
N ALA A 97 -8.75 22.74 -38.26
CA ALA A 97 -8.46 23.87 -37.38
C ALA A 97 -9.69 24.71 -37.02
N ASP A 98 -10.74 24.71 -37.85
CA ASP A 98 -12.02 25.38 -37.57
C ASP A 98 -12.88 24.68 -36.51
N THR A 99 -12.41 23.55 -35.97
CA THR A 99 -13.03 22.87 -34.83
C THR A 99 -12.27 23.10 -33.52
N ILE A 100 -11.19 23.88 -33.53
CA ILE A 100 -10.41 24.22 -32.34
C ILE A 100 -10.88 25.58 -31.84
N ASP A 101 -11.53 25.58 -30.68
CA ASP A 101 -12.14 26.77 -30.11
C ASP A 101 -11.16 27.61 -29.28
N TYR A 102 -10.08 26.99 -28.79
CA TYR A 102 -9.12 27.61 -27.88
C TYR A 102 -7.69 27.15 -28.16
N VAL A 103 -6.71 28.04 -28.02
CA VAL A 103 -5.30 27.66 -27.94
C VAL A 103 -4.70 28.21 -26.65
N GLU A 104 -4.22 27.29 -25.81
CA GLU A 104 -3.32 27.61 -24.72
C GLU A 104 -1.91 27.80 -25.29
N CYS A 105 -1.58 29.05 -25.54
CA CYS A 105 -0.33 29.44 -26.16
C CYS A 105 0.87 29.26 -25.21
N HIS A 106 2.06 29.22 -25.79
CA HIS A 106 3.29 29.39 -25.04
C HIS A 106 3.34 30.79 -24.42
N GLY A 107 2.94 31.84 -25.15
CA GLY A 107 2.54 33.17 -24.65
C GLY A 107 3.37 33.66 -23.47
N THR A 108 4.63 34.00 -23.74
CA THR A 108 5.60 34.43 -22.71
C THR A 108 5.55 35.92 -22.43
N GLY A 109 4.73 36.70 -23.15
CA GLY A 109 4.67 38.15 -22.97
C GLY A 109 5.91 38.85 -23.51
N THR A 110 6.66 38.20 -24.39
CA THR A 110 7.89 38.75 -24.96
C THR A 110 7.58 39.55 -26.21
N TYR A 111 8.28 40.68 -26.39
CA TYR A 111 8.07 41.61 -27.49
C TYR A 111 8.11 40.94 -28.88
N LEU A 112 9.03 39.98 -29.08
CA LEU A 112 9.20 39.27 -30.34
C LEU A 112 8.45 37.92 -30.40
N GLY A 113 8.32 37.23 -29.27
CA GLY A 113 7.77 35.87 -29.24
C GLY A 113 6.27 35.83 -29.49
N ASP A 114 5.51 36.73 -28.86
CA ASP A 114 4.04 36.74 -28.97
C ASP A 114 3.56 36.98 -30.42
N PRO A 115 4.12 37.95 -31.20
CA PRO A 115 3.77 38.09 -32.62
C PRO A 115 4.13 36.88 -33.48
N ILE A 116 5.30 36.26 -33.24
CA ILE A 116 5.74 35.09 -33.99
C ILE A 116 4.81 33.90 -33.74
N GLU A 117 4.39 33.70 -32.50
CA GLU A 117 3.48 32.61 -32.15
C GLU A 117 2.11 32.76 -32.81
N VAL A 118 1.52 33.96 -32.78
CA VAL A 118 0.21 34.20 -33.42
C VAL A 118 0.31 34.11 -34.94
N ALA A 119 1.42 34.57 -35.54
CA ALA A 119 1.67 34.41 -36.97
C ALA A 119 1.78 32.93 -37.37
N ALA A 120 2.51 32.12 -36.59
CA ALA A 120 2.67 30.70 -36.84
C ALA A 120 1.34 29.93 -36.71
N LEU A 121 0.55 30.24 -35.69
CA LEU A 121 -0.80 29.71 -35.51
C LEU A 121 -1.70 30.09 -36.69
N THR A 122 -1.65 31.34 -37.14
CA THR A 122 -2.46 31.82 -38.27
C THR A 122 -2.09 31.10 -39.56
N GLN A 123 -0.79 30.93 -39.84
CA GLN A 123 -0.30 30.17 -40.99
C GLN A 123 -0.74 28.71 -40.94
N ALA A 124 -0.68 28.05 -39.78
CA ALA A 124 -1.12 26.66 -39.63
C ALA A 124 -2.64 26.50 -39.81
N PHE A 125 -3.44 27.42 -39.24
CA PHE A 125 -4.90 27.36 -39.32
C PHE A 125 -5.40 27.64 -40.74
N ALA A 126 -4.77 28.59 -41.46
CA ALA A 126 -5.09 28.95 -42.84
C ALA A 126 -4.98 27.77 -43.82
N ALA A 127 -4.22 26.72 -43.46
CA ALA A 127 -4.12 25.50 -44.27
C ALA A 127 -5.45 24.71 -44.35
N SER A 128 -6.38 24.92 -43.42
CA SER A 128 -7.65 24.17 -43.35
C SER A 128 -8.90 25.04 -43.24
N THR A 129 -8.79 26.34 -42.93
CA THR A 129 -9.94 27.24 -42.83
C THR A 129 -9.61 28.70 -43.15
N PRO A 130 -10.50 29.43 -43.85
CA PRO A 130 -10.38 30.88 -44.03
C PRO A 130 -11.11 31.70 -42.94
N GLU A 131 -11.76 31.06 -41.96
CA GLU A 131 -12.54 31.74 -40.93
C GLU A 131 -11.67 32.57 -39.98
N THR A 132 -12.17 33.72 -39.55
CA THR A 132 -11.46 34.65 -38.65
C THR A 132 -12.22 34.86 -37.34
N GLY A 133 -11.50 35.23 -36.27
CA GLY A 133 -12.07 35.66 -34.99
C GLY A 133 -12.89 34.63 -34.17
N PHE A 134 -12.86 33.35 -34.52
CA PHE A 134 -13.62 32.31 -33.80
C PHE A 134 -12.84 31.65 -32.65
N CYS A 135 -11.50 31.52 -32.78
CA CYS A 135 -10.67 30.81 -31.82
C CYS A 135 -10.17 31.76 -30.73
N ARG A 136 -10.34 31.36 -29.47
CA ARG A 136 -9.79 32.09 -28.33
C ARG A 136 -8.33 31.71 -28.09
N ILE A 137 -7.52 32.65 -27.61
CA ILE A 137 -6.14 32.36 -27.17
C ILE A 137 -5.89 32.87 -25.76
N GLY A 138 -4.96 32.23 -25.07
CA GLY A 138 -4.53 32.65 -23.75
C GLY A 138 -3.24 31.98 -23.28
N SER A 139 -2.78 32.38 -22.08
CA SER A 139 -1.58 31.81 -21.46
C SER A 139 -1.71 31.78 -19.94
N VAL A 140 -1.48 30.59 -19.35
CA VAL A 140 -1.41 30.35 -17.89
C VAL A 140 -0.26 31.13 -17.24
N LYS A 141 0.75 31.54 -18.02
CA LYS A 141 1.92 32.27 -17.52
C LYS A 141 1.54 33.66 -16.98
N THR A 142 0.42 34.22 -17.44
CA THR A 142 -0.15 35.44 -16.86
C THR A 142 -0.60 35.27 -15.41
N ASN A 143 -0.89 34.03 -14.97
CA ASN A 143 -1.30 33.71 -13.60
C ASN A 143 -0.15 33.24 -12.71
N ILE A 144 0.72 32.36 -13.23
CA ILE A 144 1.71 31.62 -12.42
C ILE A 144 3.16 31.80 -12.88
N GLY A 145 3.39 32.65 -13.88
CA GLY A 145 4.69 32.80 -14.54
C GLY A 145 5.06 31.59 -15.41
N HIS A 146 6.23 31.67 -16.03
CA HIS A 146 6.82 30.59 -16.79
C HIS A 146 7.50 29.59 -15.85
N LEU A 147 6.89 28.41 -15.69
CA LEU A 147 7.39 27.34 -14.83
C LEU A 147 8.54 26.52 -15.46
N ASP A 148 9.29 27.14 -16.38
CA ASP A 148 10.34 26.50 -17.17
C ASP A 148 9.90 25.12 -17.73
N THR A 149 10.56 24.04 -17.29
CA THR A 149 10.31 22.66 -17.70
C THR A 149 8.88 22.18 -17.43
N ALA A 150 8.18 22.76 -16.46
CA ALA A 150 6.80 22.41 -16.11
C ALA A 150 5.74 23.25 -16.86
N ALA A 151 6.14 24.17 -17.75
CA ALA A 151 5.20 25.06 -18.42
C ALA A 151 4.18 24.32 -19.30
N GLY A 152 4.62 23.35 -20.11
CA GLY A 152 3.73 22.61 -21.01
C GLY A 152 2.68 21.78 -20.27
N VAL A 153 3.06 21.10 -19.19
CA VAL A 153 2.10 20.30 -18.39
C VAL A 153 1.12 21.19 -17.63
N ALA A 154 1.54 22.38 -17.16
CA ALA A 154 0.64 23.33 -16.54
C ALA A 154 -0.43 23.84 -17.54
N SER A 155 -0.02 24.12 -18.77
CA SER A 155 -0.92 24.49 -19.87
C SER A 155 -1.90 23.34 -20.20
N LEU A 156 -1.44 22.10 -20.27
CA LEU A 156 -2.30 20.93 -20.46
C LEU A 156 -3.33 20.77 -19.33
N ILE A 157 -2.92 20.96 -18.08
CA ILE A 157 -3.82 20.88 -16.91
C ILE A 157 -4.88 21.98 -16.97
N LYS A 158 -4.49 23.23 -17.30
CA LYS A 158 -5.44 24.34 -17.50
C LYS A 158 -6.48 23.98 -18.55
N VAL A 159 -6.05 23.46 -19.70
CA VAL A 159 -6.97 23.06 -20.78
C VAL A 159 -7.91 21.92 -20.34
N ALA A 160 -7.40 20.89 -19.68
CA ALA A 160 -8.23 19.78 -19.19
C ALA A 160 -9.29 20.26 -18.17
N LEU A 161 -8.92 21.18 -17.28
CA LEU A 161 -9.87 21.79 -16.35
C LEU A 161 -10.89 22.68 -17.06
N ALA A 162 -10.46 23.49 -18.03
CA ALA A 162 -11.35 24.33 -18.83
C ALA A 162 -12.38 23.48 -19.60
N LEU A 163 -11.96 22.36 -20.20
CA LEU A 163 -12.85 21.41 -20.87
C LEU A 163 -13.86 20.79 -19.89
N LYS A 164 -13.40 20.33 -18.73
CA LYS A 164 -14.27 19.76 -17.69
C LYS A 164 -15.33 20.76 -17.20
N HIS A 165 -14.90 21.98 -16.90
CA HIS A 165 -15.78 23.02 -16.39
C HIS A 165 -16.60 23.68 -17.50
N ARG A 166 -16.27 23.44 -18.77
CA ARG A 166 -16.88 24.07 -19.94
C ARG A 166 -16.80 25.60 -19.86
N GLU A 167 -15.65 26.09 -19.39
CA GLU A 167 -15.38 27.51 -19.17
C GLU A 167 -13.95 27.86 -19.61
N LEU A 168 -13.77 29.03 -20.21
CA LEU A 168 -12.46 29.58 -20.59
C LEU A 168 -12.02 30.64 -19.58
N PRO A 169 -10.98 30.36 -18.76
CA PRO A 169 -10.47 31.34 -17.79
C PRO A 169 -9.72 32.49 -18.48
N PRO A 170 -9.76 33.71 -17.91
CA PRO A 170 -9.10 34.87 -18.49
C PRO A 170 -7.58 34.73 -18.50
N SER A 171 -6.95 35.25 -19.55
CA SER A 171 -5.53 35.65 -19.53
C SER A 171 -5.44 37.02 -18.86
N LEU A 172 -4.69 37.08 -17.76
CA LEU A 172 -4.63 38.28 -16.94
C LEU A 172 -3.76 39.36 -17.59
N GLY A 173 -3.99 40.62 -17.21
CA GLY A 173 -3.14 41.75 -17.64
C GLY A 173 -3.37 42.23 -19.07
N TYR A 174 -4.44 41.79 -19.73
CA TYR A 174 -4.79 42.23 -21.08
C TYR A 174 -5.65 43.50 -21.05
N GLU A 175 -5.13 44.61 -21.59
CA GLU A 175 -5.82 45.91 -21.72
C GLU A 175 -6.09 46.26 -23.19
N ALA A 176 -5.12 46.02 -24.07
CA ALA A 176 -5.21 46.32 -25.49
C ALA A 176 -4.32 45.38 -26.30
N PRO A 177 -4.69 45.05 -27.55
CA PRO A 177 -3.89 44.16 -28.39
C PRO A 177 -2.48 44.71 -28.64
N ASN A 178 -1.49 43.82 -28.65
CA ASN A 178 -0.15 44.15 -29.12
C ASN A 178 -0.22 44.59 -30.60
N PRO A 179 0.22 45.82 -30.95
CA PRO A 179 0.10 46.35 -32.31
C PRO A 179 0.96 45.61 -33.34
N ALA A 180 1.92 44.78 -32.91
CA ALA A 180 2.70 43.92 -33.79
C ALA A 180 1.95 42.63 -34.20
N ILE A 181 0.73 42.42 -33.70
CA ILE A 181 -0.10 41.23 -33.97
C ILE A 181 -1.32 41.64 -34.79
N ASP A 182 -1.48 41.04 -35.98
CA ASP A 182 -2.69 41.22 -36.79
C ASP A 182 -3.83 40.32 -36.29
N PHE A 183 -4.52 40.79 -35.24
CA PHE A 183 -5.72 40.12 -34.74
C PHE A 183 -6.92 40.28 -35.68
N GLU A 184 -6.99 41.35 -36.47
CA GLU A 184 -8.18 41.64 -37.29
C GLU A 184 -8.37 40.58 -38.38
N SER A 185 -7.28 40.19 -39.06
CA SER A 185 -7.30 39.19 -40.13
C SER A 185 -7.07 37.74 -39.67
N SER A 186 -6.71 37.51 -38.40
CA SER A 186 -6.43 36.17 -37.90
C SER A 186 -7.65 35.44 -37.31
N PRO A 187 -7.60 34.09 -37.18
CA PRO A 187 -8.59 33.30 -36.46
C PRO A 187 -8.77 33.67 -34.99
N PHE A 188 -7.84 34.44 -34.40
CA PHE A 188 -7.65 34.48 -32.96
C PHE A 188 -8.21 35.73 -32.29
N ARG A 189 -8.68 35.57 -31.05
CA ARG A 189 -9.02 36.65 -30.12
C ARG A 189 -8.52 36.30 -28.72
N VAL A 190 -7.91 37.25 -28.02
CA VAL A 190 -7.47 37.02 -26.63
C VAL A 190 -8.69 36.77 -25.73
N ASN A 191 -8.59 35.78 -24.84
CA ASN A 191 -9.61 35.54 -23.81
C ASN A 191 -9.29 36.35 -22.55
N ASP A 192 -9.89 37.53 -22.44
CA ASP A 192 -9.63 38.56 -21.42
C ASP A 192 -10.53 38.46 -20.17
N SER A 193 -11.56 37.63 -20.22
CA SER A 193 -12.59 37.50 -19.19
C SER A 193 -13.02 36.02 -19.07
N LEU A 194 -13.58 35.64 -17.92
CA LEU A 194 -14.18 34.32 -17.76
C LEU A 194 -15.38 34.19 -18.70
N ARG A 195 -15.43 33.13 -19.48
CA ARG A 195 -16.52 32.89 -20.45
C ARG A 195 -16.95 31.43 -20.40
N GLU A 196 -18.24 31.20 -20.64
CA GLU A 196 -18.72 29.87 -20.98
C GLU A 196 -18.04 29.41 -22.27
N TRP A 197 -17.56 28.17 -22.28
CA TRP A 197 -16.98 27.54 -23.45
C TRP A 197 -18.09 26.91 -24.30
N VAL A 198 -18.67 27.73 -25.17
CA VAL A 198 -19.59 27.27 -26.22
C VAL A 198 -18.75 26.79 -27.40
N SER A 199 -18.97 25.55 -27.85
CA SER A 199 -18.21 25.02 -28.99
C SER A 199 -18.65 25.69 -30.29
N HIS A 200 -17.69 26.05 -31.13
CA HIS A 200 -17.93 26.58 -32.47
C HIS A 200 -18.40 25.48 -33.42
N LYS A 201 -17.64 24.39 -33.51
CA LYS A 201 -17.93 23.24 -34.38
C LYS A 201 -17.47 21.92 -33.77
N GLY A 202 -18.43 21.03 -33.48
CA GLY A 202 -18.16 19.67 -32.99
C GLY A 202 -17.95 19.62 -31.47
N PRO A 203 -17.14 18.70 -30.95
CA PRO A 203 -16.78 18.67 -29.53
C PRO A 203 -15.80 19.81 -29.20
N ARG A 204 -15.80 20.25 -27.94
CA ARG A 204 -14.84 21.27 -27.47
C ARG A 204 -13.41 20.76 -27.63
N ARG A 205 -12.59 21.54 -28.33
CA ARG A 205 -11.18 21.22 -28.57
C ARG A 205 -10.28 22.42 -28.32
N ALA A 206 -9.09 22.12 -27.82
CA ALA A 206 -8.03 23.09 -27.62
C ALA A 206 -6.69 22.61 -28.17
N GLY A 207 -5.92 23.56 -28.68
CA GLY A 207 -4.48 23.42 -28.90
C GLY A 207 -3.69 23.78 -27.64
N VAL A 208 -2.54 23.13 -27.43
CA VAL A 208 -1.56 23.49 -26.39
C VAL A 208 -0.19 23.64 -27.02
N ASN A 209 0.37 24.85 -26.97
CA ASN A 209 1.72 25.16 -27.45
C ASN A 209 2.75 25.14 -26.31
N SER A 210 3.90 24.52 -26.57
CA SER A 210 5.09 24.67 -25.73
C SER A 210 6.33 24.79 -26.59
N LEU A 211 7.01 25.93 -26.48
CA LEU A 211 8.09 26.33 -27.38
C LEU A 211 9.38 26.48 -26.57
N GLY A 212 10.38 25.66 -26.86
CA GLY A 212 11.65 25.68 -26.14
C GLY A 212 12.61 26.71 -26.72
N VAL A 213 13.39 27.38 -25.86
CA VAL A 213 14.38 28.39 -26.28
C VAL A 213 15.44 27.85 -27.25
N GLY A 214 15.71 26.54 -27.25
CA GLY A 214 16.58 25.87 -28.21
C GLY A 214 15.98 25.70 -29.62
N GLY A 215 14.71 26.08 -29.83
CA GLY A 215 13.96 25.94 -31.08
C GLY A 215 13.15 24.65 -31.19
N THR A 216 13.03 23.85 -30.12
CA THR A 216 12.17 22.65 -30.13
C THR A 216 10.72 23.07 -29.86
N ASN A 217 9.82 22.78 -30.80
CA ASN A 217 8.41 23.15 -30.70
C ASN A 217 7.57 21.91 -30.44
N ALA A 218 6.58 22.01 -29.57
CA ALA A 218 5.59 20.97 -29.32
C ALA A 218 4.17 21.57 -29.40
N HIS A 219 3.27 20.84 -30.08
CA HIS A 219 1.85 21.14 -30.11
C HIS A 219 1.04 19.89 -29.74
N ALA A 220 -0.03 20.06 -28.98
CA ALA A 220 -0.99 19.00 -28.65
C ALA A 220 -2.43 19.45 -28.93
N VAL A 221 -3.23 18.56 -29.53
CA VAL A 221 -4.67 18.73 -29.71
C VAL A 221 -5.40 17.95 -28.62
N VAL A 222 -6.22 18.63 -27.84
CA VAL A 222 -6.95 18.09 -26.68
C VAL A 222 -8.45 18.29 -26.88
N GLU A 223 -9.25 17.25 -26.59
CA GLU A 223 -10.70 17.20 -26.78
C GLU A 223 -11.39 16.91 -25.43
N GLU A 224 -12.62 17.40 -25.25
CA GLU A 224 -13.43 17.06 -24.07
C GLU A 224 -13.63 15.55 -23.91
N ALA A 225 -13.74 15.09 -22.66
CA ALA A 225 -14.01 13.69 -22.39
C ALA A 225 -15.40 13.29 -22.92
N PRO A 226 -15.58 12.04 -23.42
CA PRO A 226 -16.90 11.55 -23.80
C PRO A 226 -17.84 11.51 -22.61
N GLU A 227 -19.14 11.67 -22.85
CA GLU A 227 -20.15 11.57 -21.81
C GLU A 227 -20.14 10.16 -21.20
N ARG A 228 -20.17 10.12 -19.87
CA ARG A 228 -20.08 8.89 -19.09
C ARG A 228 -21.47 8.49 -18.63
N ALA A 229 -21.92 7.30 -19.02
CA ALA A 229 -23.14 6.71 -18.48
C ALA A 229 -23.02 6.50 -16.95
N PRO A 230 -24.12 6.69 -16.18
CA PRO A 230 -24.11 6.49 -14.73
C PRO A 230 -23.77 5.04 -14.35
N SER A 231 -23.30 4.85 -13.12
CA SER A 231 -23.16 3.52 -12.53
C SER A 231 -24.53 2.91 -12.26
N ASP A 232 -24.56 1.59 -12.11
CA ASP A 232 -25.80 0.89 -11.76
C ASP A 232 -26.20 1.19 -10.30
N PRO A 233 -27.46 1.01 -9.89
CA PRO A 233 -27.83 1.05 -8.48
C PRO A 233 -27.09 -0.05 -7.69
N SER A 234 -26.87 0.17 -6.40
CA SER A 234 -26.33 -0.87 -5.51
C SER A 234 -27.47 -1.76 -5.03
N ASP A 235 -27.20 -3.05 -4.90
CA ASP A 235 -28.12 -4.01 -4.27
C ASP A 235 -28.25 -3.77 -2.75
N TRP A 236 -27.29 -3.05 -2.17
CA TRP A 236 -27.23 -2.75 -0.75
C TRP A 236 -27.72 -1.33 -0.43
N PRO A 237 -28.57 -1.15 0.61
CA PRO A 237 -29.01 0.17 1.05
C PRO A 237 -27.93 0.94 1.83
N PHE A 238 -26.77 0.33 2.06
CA PHE A 238 -25.62 0.88 2.76
C PHE A 238 -24.31 0.48 2.08
N GLN A 239 -23.21 1.15 2.44
CA GLN A 239 -21.91 0.95 1.81
C GLN A 239 -20.80 0.81 2.85
N LEU A 240 -19.89 -0.14 2.64
CA LEU A 240 -18.67 -0.32 3.43
C LEU A 240 -17.60 0.67 2.96
N LEU A 241 -17.26 1.65 3.81
CA LEU A 241 -16.21 2.61 3.54
C LEU A 241 -14.92 2.20 4.25
N VAL A 242 -13.85 2.14 3.48
CA VAL A 242 -12.50 1.79 3.96
C VAL A 242 -11.54 2.96 3.77
N VAL A 243 -10.84 3.36 4.82
CA VAL A 243 -9.84 4.45 4.76
C VAL A 243 -8.54 3.93 5.33
N SER A 244 -7.39 4.30 4.73
CA SER A 244 -6.09 3.91 5.27
C SER A 244 -5.06 5.04 5.28
N GLY A 245 -4.04 4.90 6.12
CA GLY A 245 -2.91 5.80 6.24
C GLY A 245 -1.64 5.08 6.73
N ARG A 246 -0.47 5.59 6.37
CA ARG A 246 0.82 5.06 6.88
C ARG A 246 1.09 5.38 8.36
N SER A 247 0.28 6.27 8.94
CA SER A 247 0.31 6.60 10.37
C SER A 247 -1.09 6.93 10.84
N LYS A 248 -1.34 6.86 12.16
CA LYS A 248 -2.61 7.29 12.76
C LYS A 248 -2.98 8.73 12.35
N ALA A 249 -2.01 9.65 12.37
CA ALA A 249 -2.23 11.05 11.97
C ALA A 249 -2.66 11.19 10.50
N ALA A 250 -2.07 10.37 9.61
CA ALA A 250 -2.46 10.35 8.20
C ALA A 250 -3.86 9.74 8.01
N LEU A 251 -4.19 8.66 8.73
CA LEU A 251 -5.52 8.06 8.72
C LEU A 251 -6.59 9.07 9.14
N ASP A 252 -6.36 9.78 10.25
CA ASP A 252 -7.30 10.78 10.76
C ASP A 252 -7.45 11.97 9.79
N ALA A 253 -6.36 12.40 9.15
CA ALA A 253 -6.41 13.46 8.15
C ALA A 253 -7.11 13.03 6.85
N ASN A 254 -6.89 11.79 6.40
CA ASN A 254 -7.60 11.20 5.26
C ASN A 254 -9.10 11.07 5.55
N ALA A 255 -9.48 10.64 6.75
CA ALA A 255 -10.87 10.54 7.17
C ALA A 255 -11.58 11.90 7.17
N ARG A 256 -10.96 12.94 7.73
CA ARG A 256 -11.51 14.32 7.69
C ARG A 256 -11.63 14.87 6.27
N ALA A 257 -10.63 14.63 5.41
CA ALA A 257 -10.68 15.07 4.03
C ALA A 257 -11.83 14.38 3.27
N LEU A 258 -12.02 13.08 3.50
CA LEU A 258 -13.13 12.33 2.93
C LEU A 258 -14.49 12.81 3.46
N ALA A 259 -14.62 13.07 4.77
CA ALA A 259 -15.85 13.61 5.36
C ALA A 259 -16.25 14.96 4.73
N ALA A 260 -15.30 15.88 4.60
CA ALA A 260 -15.53 17.17 3.92
C ALA A 260 -15.95 16.98 2.45
N HIS A 261 -15.33 16.03 1.74
CA HIS A 261 -15.68 15.72 0.36
C HIS A 261 -17.09 15.16 0.22
N LEU A 262 -17.47 14.21 1.08
CA LEU A 262 -18.80 13.58 1.07
C LEU A 262 -19.91 14.61 1.29
N ARG A 263 -19.68 15.60 2.16
CA ARG A 263 -20.64 16.70 2.38
C ARG A 263 -20.71 17.66 1.18
N ALA A 264 -19.60 17.89 0.49
CA ALA A 264 -19.53 18.79 -0.65
C ALA A 264 -20.07 18.18 -1.95
N HIS A 265 -20.12 16.85 -2.07
CA HIS A 265 -20.49 16.14 -3.30
C HIS A 265 -21.58 15.07 -3.09
N PRO A 266 -22.77 15.43 -2.57
CA PRO A 266 -23.85 14.48 -2.32
C PRO A 266 -24.44 13.87 -3.60
N GLU A 267 -24.14 14.42 -4.78
CA GLU A 267 -24.54 13.92 -6.08
C GLU A 267 -23.75 12.67 -6.53
N GLN A 268 -22.59 12.39 -5.93
CA GLN A 268 -21.81 11.19 -6.24
C GLN A 268 -22.50 9.95 -5.65
N PRO A 269 -22.61 8.81 -6.38
CA PRO A 269 -23.12 7.59 -5.79
C PRO A 269 -22.19 7.06 -4.69
N LEU A 270 -22.73 6.82 -3.48
CA LEU A 270 -21.92 6.37 -2.34
C LEU A 270 -21.25 5.01 -2.61
N ALA A 271 -21.88 4.15 -3.41
CA ALA A 271 -21.33 2.87 -3.83
C ALA A 271 -20.06 3.04 -4.71
N ASP A 272 -20.02 4.05 -5.56
CA ASP A 272 -18.83 4.36 -6.37
C ASP A 272 -17.71 4.96 -5.50
N VAL A 273 -18.07 5.69 -4.44
CA VAL A 273 -17.10 6.13 -3.41
C VAL A 273 -16.48 4.92 -2.71
N ALA A 274 -17.30 3.98 -2.24
CA ALA A 274 -16.86 2.74 -1.60
C ALA A 274 -15.94 1.92 -2.53
N TRP A 275 -16.36 1.72 -3.77
CA TRP A 275 -15.57 1.08 -4.82
C TRP A 275 -14.22 1.79 -5.04
N THR A 276 -14.22 3.11 -5.15
CA THR A 276 -12.98 3.89 -5.35
C THR A 276 -12.05 3.80 -4.16
N LEU A 277 -12.57 3.78 -2.93
CA LEU A 277 -11.77 3.60 -1.72
C LEU A 277 -11.13 2.21 -1.67
N LYS A 278 -11.83 1.18 -2.15
CA LYS A 278 -11.37 -0.21 -2.09
C LYS A 278 -10.46 -0.61 -3.25
N GLU A 279 -10.79 -0.20 -4.47
CA GLU A 279 -10.10 -0.59 -5.72
C GLU A 279 -9.23 0.53 -6.31
N GLY A 280 -9.46 1.77 -5.90
CA GLY A 280 -8.73 2.96 -6.38
C GLY A 280 -7.74 3.55 -5.38
N ARG A 281 -7.56 2.94 -4.20
CA ARG A 281 -6.60 3.39 -3.18
C ARG A 281 -5.77 2.23 -2.67
N ARG A 282 -4.52 2.52 -2.32
CA ARG A 282 -3.64 1.57 -1.64
C ARG A 282 -4.11 1.38 -0.19
N ALA A 283 -4.17 0.13 0.25
CA ALA A 283 -4.44 -0.23 1.64
C ALA A 283 -3.15 -0.15 2.48
N PHE A 284 -2.98 0.92 3.24
CA PHE A 284 -1.85 1.12 4.16
C PHE A 284 -2.07 0.43 5.51
N GLU A 285 -1.11 0.61 6.42
CA GLU A 285 -0.98 -0.11 7.69
C GLU A 285 -2.01 0.30 8.74
N HIS A 286 -2.42 1.57 8.82
CA HIS A 286 -3.51 1.99 9.68
C HIS A 286 -4.81 2.07 8.88
N ARG A 287 -5.83 1.31 9.26
CA ARG A 287 -7.07 1.17 8.51
C ARG A 287 -8.28 1.53 9.39
N ARG A 288 -9.22 2.28 8.84
CA ARG A 288 -10.53 2.60 9.43
C ARG A 288 -11.61 2.00 8.54
N VAL A 289 -12.58 1.36 9.17
CA VAL A 289 -13.76 0.81 8.51
C VAL A 289 -15.03 1.27 9.21
N LEU A 290 -16.05 1.56 8.40
CA LEU A 290 -17.39 1.92 8.84
C LEU A 290 -18.41 1.60 7.74
N VAL A 291 -19.66 1.44 8.13
CA VAL A 291 -20.78 1.20 7.21
C VAL A 291 -21.79 2.34 7.36
N ALA A 292 -22.21 2.91 6.23
CA ALA A 292 -23.15 4.04 6.19
C ALA A 292 -24.11 3.94 4.99
N ALA A 293 -25.34 4.39 5.20
CA ALA A 293 -26.41 4.45 4.20
C ALA A 293 -26.47 5.79 3.45
N SER A 294 -25.75 6.82 3.93
CA SER A 294 -25.74 8.14 3.31
C SER A 294 -24.42 8.86 3.44
N HIS A 295 -24.20 9.88 2.60
CA HIS A 295 -23.03 10.76 2.66
C HIS A 295 -22.91 11.48 4.01
N THR A 296 -24.02 11.97 4.55
CA THR A 296 -24.06 12.67 5.84
C THR A 296 -23.67 11.74 6.97
N GLU A 297 -24.29 10.56 7.05
CA GLU A 297 -23.96 9.56 8.06
C GLU A 297 -22.50 9.11 7.96
N ALA A 298 -22.00 8.86 6.74
CA ALA A 298 -20.61 8.50 6.51
C ALA A 298 -19.64 9.60 6.99
N ALA A 299 -19.92 10.86 6.68
CA ALA A 299 -19.10 11.99 7.10
C ALA A 299 -19.09 12.15 8.64
N ASP A 300 -20.25 12.01 9.28
CA ASP A 300 -20.39 12.10 10.73
C ASP A 300 -19.65 10.95 11.45
N LEU A 301 -19.72 9.73 10.91
CA LEU A 301 -18.95 8.58 11.43
C LEU A 301 -17.44 8.74 11.22
N LEU A 302 -17.00 9.30 10.08
CA LEU A 302 -15.57 9.53 9.81
C LEU A 302 -14.92 10.52 10.78
N GLU A 303 -15.68 11.53 11.21
CA GLU A 303 -15.25 12.56 12.16
C GLU A 303 -15.51 12.19 13.62
N GLY A 304 -16.51 11.34 13.85
CA GLY A 304 -16.87 10.82 15.16
C GLY A 304 -15.95 9.73 15.69
N SER A 305 -16.32 9.22 16.87
CA SER A 305 -15.56 8.18 17.57
C SER A 305 -16.46 7.07 18.12
N ASP A 306 -17.60 6.79 17.48
CA ASP A 306 -18.51 5.72 17.90
C ASP A 306 -17.80 4.36 17.80
N PRO A 307 -17.41 3.75 18.94
CA PRO A 307 -16.62 2.53 18.95
C PRO A 307 -17.42 1.29 18.50
N ARG A 308 -18.74 1.43 18.29
CA ARG A 308 -19.63 0.36 17.82
C ARG A 308 -19.85 0.40 16.31
N ARG A 309 -19.52 1.51 15.64
CA ARG A 309 -19.76 1.71 14.21
C ARG A 309 -18.49 2.04 13.42
N VAL A 310 -17.45 2.53 14.10
CA VAL A 310 -16.18 2.93 13.51
C VAL A 310 -15.06 2.11 14.12
N PHE A 311 -14.43 1.27 13.31
CA PHE A 311 -13.38 0.38 13.77
C PHE A 311 -12.04 0.78 13.17
N ASN A 312 -11.05 1.00 14.04
CA ASN A 312 -9.68 1.26 13.64
C ASN A 312 -8.84 0.02 13.92
N HIS A 313 -8.10 -0.42 12.91
CA HIS A 313 -7.16 -1.53 13.01
C HIS A 313 -5.79 -1.11 12.52
N GLN A 314 -4.77 -1.74 13.10
CA GLN A 314 -3.44 -1.78 12.51
C GLN A 314 -3.34 -3.11 11.77
N HIS A 315 -2.95 -3.05 10.51
CA HIS A 315 -2.68 -4.21 9.68
C HIS A 315 -1.70 -5.13 10.39
N LEU A 316 -2.07 -6.41 10.53
CA LEU A 316 -1.30 -7.36 11.29
C LEU A 316 -0.16 -7.92 10.44
N VAL A 317 -0.54 -8.66 9.39
CA VAL A 317 0.30 -9.21 8.32
C VAL A 317 -0.60 -9.46 7.10
N ASP A 318 -0.01 -9.73 5.94
CA ASP A 318 -0.79 -10.21 4.79
C ASP A 318 -1.24 -11.65 5.05
N ASP A 319 -2.51 -11.95 4.79
CA ASP A 319 -3.12 -13.29 4.95
C ASP A 319 -2.90 -13.94 6.34
N PRO A 320 -3.30 -13.27 7.44
CA PRO A 320 -3.20 -13.85 8.76
C PRO A 320 -4.18 -15.03 8.91
N GLU A 321 -3.72 -16.09 9.58
CA GLU A 321 -4.56 -17.22 9.93
C GLU A 321 -5.76 -16.78 10.78
N VAL A 322 -6.96 -17.25 10.40
CA VAL A 322 -8.20 -17.01 11.16
C VAL A 322 -8.55 -18.24 11.98
N VAL A 323 -8.87 -18.06 13.26
CA VAL A 323 -9.39 -19.10 14.15
C VAL A 323 -10.88 -18.88 14.33
N PHE A 324 -11.70 -19.88 14.04
CA PHE A 324 -13.12 -19.83 14.36
C PHE A 324 -13.33 -20.36 15.79
N MET A 325 -13.95 -19.53 16.61
CA MET A 325 -14.28 -19.82 18.00
C MET A 325 -15.78 -20.02 18.16
N PHE A 326 -16.22 -21.20 18.61
CA PHE A 326 -17.64 -21.55 18.75
C PHE A 326 -18.07 -21.52 20.22
N PRO A 327 -18.97 -20.62 20.63
CA PRO A 327 -19.42 -20.54 22.01
C PRO A 327 -20.12 -21.82 22.50
N GLY A 328 -20.27 -21.93 23.81
CA GLY A 328 -21.06 -22.99 24.43
C GLY A 328 -22.53 -22.61 24.55
N GLY A 329 -23.30 -23.44 25.27
CA GLY A 329 -24.66 -23.06 25.67
C GLY A 329 -24.67 -21.84 26.60
N GLY A 330 -25.73 -21.03 26.51
CA GLY A 330 -25.97 -19.85 27.36
C GLY A 330 -25.79 -18.51 26.65
N ALA A 331 -25.27 -18.48 25.41
CA ALA A 331 -25.10 -17.25 24.63
C ALA A 331 -26.28 -16.94 23.69
N GLN A 332 -27.22 -17.88 23.53
CA GLN A 332 -28.38 -17.73 22.67
C GLN A 332 -29.37 -16.70 23.19
N TYR A 333 -30.11 -16.10 22.26
CA TYR A 333 -31.25 -15.25 22.56
C TYR A 333 -32.30 -15.36 21.45
N ALA A 334 -33.57 -15.08 21.80
CA ALA A 334 -34.64 -15.03 20.81
C ALA A 334 -34.36 -13.90 19.80
N GLY A 335 -34.49 -14.19 18.51
CA GLY A 335 -34.24 -13.25 17.42
C GLY A 335 -32.78 -13.14 16.97
N MET A 336 -31.86 -13.96 17.48
CA MET A 336 -30.45 -13.89 17.06
C MET A 336 -30.29 -14.15 15.56
N ALA A 337 -29.51 -13.31 14.87
CA ALA A 337 -29.27 -13.41 13.41
C ALA A 337 -30.54 -13.32 12.55
N ARG A 338 -31.61 -12.68 13.04
CA ARG A 338 -32.88 -12.54 12.33
C ARG A 338 -32.72 -11.83 10.99
N GLU A 339 -31.94 -10.76 10.97
CA GLU A 339 -31.80 -9.94 9.76
C GLU A 339 -30.89 -10.62 8.74
N LEU A 340 -29.83 -11.33 9.19
CA LEU A 340 -29.04 -12.19 8.30
C LEU A 340 -29.87 -13.29 7.66
N TYR A 341 -30.81 -13.90 8.38
CA TYR A 341 -31.74 -14.87 7.78
C TYR A 341 -32.63 -14.25 6.70
N ALA A 342 -32.92 -12.95 6.77
CA ALA A 342 -33.71 -12.24 5.78
C ALA A 342 -32.88 -11.78 4.56
N THR A 343 -31.59 -11.50 4.74
CA THR A 343 -30.76 -10.85 3.71
C THR A 343 -29.68 -11.74 3.10
N GLU A 344 -29.23 -12.79 3.78
CA GLU A 344 -28.10 -13.63 3.36
C GLU A 344 -28.56 -15.05 2.97
N PRO A 345 -28.63 -15.38 1.66
CA PRO A 345 -29.14 -16.66 1.18
C PRO A 345 -28.40 -17.89 1.73
N VAL A 346 -27.06 -17.81 1.85
CA VAL A 346 -26.26 -18.92 2.39
C VAL A 346 -26.61 -19.19 3.85
N PHE A 347 -26.79 -18.13 4.64
CA PHE A 347 -27.19 -18.30 6.04
C PHE A 347 -28.61 -18.87 6.14
N GLN A 348 -29.54 -18.36 5.34
CA GLN A 348 -30.91 -18.86 5.25
C GLN A 348 -30.97 -20.36 4.94
N ASP A 349 -30.26 -20.81 3.90
CA ASP A 349 -30.26 -22.22 3.46
C ASP A 349 -29.80 -23.17 4.57
N TRP A 350 -28.73 -22.81 5.29
CA TRP A 350 -28.19 -23.62 6.38
C TRP A 350 -29.07 -23.60 7.62
N MET A 351 -29.68 -22.45 7.95
CA MET A 351 -30.68 -22.37 9.00
C MET A 351 -31.89 -23.24 8.68
N ASP A 352 -32.43 -23.16 7.47
CA ASP A 352 -33.60 -23.92 7.04
C ASP A 352 -33.35 -25.42 7.11
N ARG A 353 -32.22 -25.87 6.56
CA ARG A 353 -31.81 -27.27 6.65
C ARG A 353 -31.70 -27.74 8.10
N GLY A 354 -31.06 -26.96 8.96
CA GLY A 354 -30.85 -27.33 10.36
C GLY A 354 -32.16 -27.42 11.14
N LEU A 355 -33.03 -26.42 10.97
CA LEU A 355 -34.34 -26.38 11.63
C LEU A 355 -35.24 -27.50 11.15
N ASP A 356 -35.25 -27.82 9.86
CA ASP A 356 -36.02 -28.94 9.30
C ASP A 356 -35.55 -30.30 9.84
N VAL A 357 -34.25 -30.46 10.09
CA VAL A 357 -33.69 -31.67 10.72
C VAL A 357 -34.10 -31.77 12.18
N LEU A 358 -34.01 -30.66 12.92
CA LEU A 358 -34.39 -30.61 14.33
C LEU A 358 -35.90 -30.81 14.51
N GLN A 359 -36.72 -30.18 13.67
CA GLN A 359 -38.19 -30.20 13.74
C GLN A 359 -38.75 -31.62 13.67
N LYS A 360 -38.09 -32.55 12.97
CA LYS A 360 -38.46 -33.97 12.90
C LYS A 360 -38.29 -34.73 14.22
N ARG A 361 -37.60 -34.13 15.20
CA ARG A 361 -37.26 -34.76 16.50
C ARG A 361 -38.00 -34.13 17.68
N ILE A 362 -38.73 -33.04 17.45
CA ILE A 362 -39.44 -32.26 18.48
C ILE A 362 -40.92 -32.10 18.13
N ASP A 363 -41.74 -31.83 19.13
CA ASP A 363 -43.20 -31.70 19.04
C ASP A 363 -43.71 -30.25 19.13
N TYR A 364 -42.80 -29.28 19.16
CA TYR A 364 -43.08 -27.84 19.16
C TYR A 364 -42.38 -27.14 17.99
N ASP A 365 -42.86 -25.95 17.62
CA ASP A 365 -42.28 -25.16 16.53
C ASP A 365 -41.01 -24.42 17.00
N ILE A 366 -39.84 -24.86 16.55
CA ILE A 366 -38.57 -24.21 16.90
C ILE A 366 -38.41 -22.85 16.21
N ARG A 367 -38.98 -22.65 15.02
CA ARG A 367 -38.92 -21.36 14.31
C ARG A 367 -39.68 -20.30 15.08
N ALA A 368 -40.85 -20.63 15.63
CA ALA A 368 -41.62 -19.73 16.49
C ALA A 368 -40.94 -19.40 17.82
N LEU A 369 -40.00 -20.24 18.29
CA LEU A 369 -39.18 -19.94 19.48
C LEU A 369 -37.93 -19.12 19.13
N TRP A 370 -37.33 -19.36 17.97
CA TRP A 370 -36.19 -18.59 17.50
C TRP A 370 -36.59 -17.19 17.04
N LEU A 371 -37.63 -17.07 16.21
CA LEU A 371 -38.18 -15.83 15.67
C LEU A 371 -39.62 -15.63 16.19
N PRO A 372 -39.80 -15.36 17.50
CA PRO A 372 -41.14 -15.19 18.06
C PRO A 372 -41.79 -13.90 17.57
N GLU A 373 -43.12 -13.95 17.45
CA GLU A 373 -43.93 -12.74 17.37
C GLU A 373 -43.76 -11.89 18.65
N PRO A 374 -43.93 -10.56 18.59
CA PRO A 374 -43.70 -9.68 19.73
C PRO A 374 -44.45 -10.09 21.01
N GLN A 375 -45.69 -10.58 20.89
CA GLN A 375 -46.47 -11.04 22.04
C GLN A 375 -45.93 -12.33 22.70
N ASP A 376 -45.19 -13.16 21.96
CA ASP A 376 -44.69 -14.46 22.42
C ASP A 376 -43.22 -14.41 22.84
N HIS A 377 -42.54 -13.27 22.65
CA HIS A 377 -41.11 -13.10 22.91
C HIS A 377 -40.69 -13.53 24.32
N ALA A 378 -41.41 -13.08 25.36
CA ALA A 378 -41.09 -13.45 26.74
C ALA A 378 -41.21 -14.96 26.99
N ARG A 379 -42.23 -15.61 26.40
CA ARG A 379 -42.42 -17.07 26.49
C ARG A 379 -41.29 -17.82 25.77
N ALA A 380 -40.87 -17.33 24.60
CA ALA A 380 -39.78 -17.90 23.85
C ALA A 380 -38.45 -17.81 24.62
N VAL A 381 -38.15 -16.64 25.21
CA VAL A 381 -36.95 -16.44 26.04
C VAL A 381 -36.91 -17.41 27.22
N GLU A 382 -38.02 -17.58 27.96
CA GLU A 382 -38.07 -18.55 29.06
C GLU A 382 -37.91 -19.99 28.56
N ARG A 383 -38.53 -20.35 27.43
CA ARG A 383 -38.39 -21.70 26.85
C ARG A 383 -36.96 -21.97 26.38
N LEU A 384 -36.25 -20.97 25.86
CA LEU A 384 -34.84 -21.04 25.46
C LEU A 384 -33.87 -21.16 26.63
N LYS A 385 -34.32 -21.13 27.89
CA LYS A 385 -33.49 -21.55 29.03
C LYS A 385 -33.34 -23.07 29.12
N GLN A 386 -34.23 -23.84 28.48
CA GLN A 386 -34.17 -25.29 28.53
C GLN A 386 -33.07 -25.84 27.60
N PRO A 387 -32.14 -26.65 28.12
CA PRO A 387 -31.05 -27.30 27.36
C PRO A 387 -31.46 -27.95 26.05
N SER A 388 -32.51 -28.77 26.06
CA SER A 388 -33.00 -29.49 24.87
C SER A 388 -33.51 -28.57 23.75
N VAL A 389 -33.87 -27.34 24.08
CA VAL A 389 -34.32 -26.31 23.14
C VAL A 389 -33.13 -25.45 22.70
N GLN A 390 -32.34 -24.97 23.66
CA GLN A 390 -31.32 -23.95 23.42
C GLN A 390 -30.10 -24.47 22.63
N LEU A 391 -29.59 -25.65 23.00
CA LEU A 391 -28.32 -26.17 22.51
C LEU A 391 -28.35 -26.49 21.00
N PRO A 392 -29.38 -27.21 20.48
CA PRO A 392 -29.40 -27.47 19.04
C PRO A 392 -29.63 -26.18 18.23
N LEU A 393 -30.37 -25.20 18.77
CA LEU A 393 -30.60 -23.94 18.07
C LEU A 393 -29.31 -23.12 17.92
N ILE A 394 -28.55 -22.93 19.00
CA ILE A 394 -27.28 -22.19 18.92
C ILE A 394 -26.28 -22.90 18.00
N MET A 395 -26.17 -24.23 18.07
CA MET A 395 -25.31 -25.01 17.17
C MET A 395 -25.67 -24.79 15.69
N ILE A 396 -26.97 -24.77 15.35
CA ILE A 396 -27.42 -24.53 13.96
C ILE A 396 -27.02 -23.12 13.51
N VAL A 397 -27.21 -22.10 14.37
CA VAL A 397 -26.81 -20.71 14.07
C VAL A 397 -25.30 -20.60 13.91
N GLU A 398 -24.51 -21.19 14.79
CA GLU A 398 -23.05 -21.21 14.71
C GLU A 398 -22.57 -21.86 13.40
N HIS A 399 -23.16 -22.98 13.01
CA HIS A 399 -22.83 -23.65 11.76
C HIS A 399 -23.20 -22.80 10.53
N ALA A 400 -24.40 -22.21 10.52
CA ALA A 400 -24.85 -21.33 9.44
C ALA A 400 -23.96 -20.09 9.30
N LEU A 401 -23.53 -19.48 10.42
CA LEU A 401 -22.56 -18.37 10.41
C LEU A 401 -21.20 -18.80 9.86
N ALA A 402 -20.70 -19.99 10.24
CA ALA A 402 -19.43 -20.49 9.72
C ALA A 402 -19.48 -20.66 8.20
N GLN A 403 -20.57 -21.22 7.68
CA GLN A 403 -20.78 -21.40 6.24
C GLN A 403 -20.89 -20.07 5.51
N LEU A 404 -21.58 -19.09 6.10
CA LEU A 404 -21.62 -17.72 5.58
C LEU A 404 -20.21 -17.11 5.50
N TRP A 405 -19.43 -17.13 6.58
CA TRP A 405 -18.06 -16.60 6.53
C TRP A 405 -17.18 -17.27 5.48
N MET A 406 -17.30 -18.59 5.36
CA MET A 406 -16.56 -19.36 4.36
C MET A 406 -17.00 -19.03 2.92
N SER A 407 -18.29 -18.72 2.68
CA SER A 407 -18.77 -18.28 1.36
C SER A 407 -18.26 -16.89 0.99
N TRP A 408 -18.01 -16.04 1.99
CA TRP A 408 -17.38 -14.72 1.83
C TRP A 408 -15.83 -14.78 1.83
N GLY A 409 -15.27 -15.97 1.63
CA GLY A 409 -13.82 -16.19 1.48
C GLY A 409 -13.02 -16.30 2.78
N VAL A 410 -13.65 -16.14 3.95
CA VAL A 410 -12.99 -16.22 5.26
C VAL A 410 -12.84 -17.68 5.67
N LYS A 411 -11.63 -18.22 5.55
CA LYS A 411 -11.35 -19.64 5.81
C LYS A 411 -10.66 -19.83 7.17
N PRO A 412 -11.16 -20.72 8.04
CA PRO A 412 -10.48 -21.01 9.29
C PRO A 412 -9.23 -21.87 9.08
N ALA A 413 -8.12 -21.46 9.69
CA ALA A 413 -6.90 -22.26 9.81
C ALA A 413 -7.01 -23.29 10.97
N ALA A 414 -7.78 -22.95 12.01
CA ALA A 414 -8.08 -23.83 13.12
C ALA A 414 -9.47 -23.51 13.70
N LEU A 415 -10.05 -24.50 14.36
CA LEU A 415 -11.33 -24.40 15.06
C LEU A 415 -11.10 -24.63 16.56
N VAL A 416 -11.79 -23.87 17.39
CA VAL A 416 -11.88 -24.12 18.83
C VAL A 416 -13.31 -23.89 19.26
N GLY A 417 -13.85 -24.79 20.06
CA GLY A 417 -15.16 -24.61 20.66
C GLY A 417 -15.07 -24.57 22.17
N HIS A 418 -16.05 -23.98 22.85
CA HIS A 418 -16.17 -24.12 24.30
C HIS A 418 -17.30 -25.10 24.62
N SER A 419 -16.95 -26.24 25.22
CA SER A 419 -17.94 -27.27 25.59
C SER A 419 -18.74 -27.71 24.35
N MET A 420 -20.04 -27.37 24.28
CA MET A 420 -20.91 -27.71 23.15
C MET A 420 -20.41 -27.15 21.82
N GLY A 421 -19.78 -25.97 21.80
CA GLY A 421 -19.22 -25.41 20.56
C GLY A 421 -18.15 -26.30 19.91
N GLU A 422 -17.51 -27.22 20.67
CA GLU A 422 -16.57 -28.18 20.09
C GLU A 422 -17.29 -29.25 19.26
N ASN A 423 -18.57 -29.56 19.56
CA ASN A 423 -19.41 -30.38 18.68
C ASN A 423 -19.69 -29.64 17.36
N THR A 424 -19.90 -28.32 17.38
CA THR A 424 -20.01 -27.49 16.16
C THR A 424 -18.70 -27.51 15.36
N ALA A 425 -17.55 -27.32 16.02
CA ALA A 425 -16.24 -27.41 15.39
C ALA A 425 -15.99 -28.79 14.76
N ALA A 426 -16.35 -29.87 15.46
CA ALA A 426 -16.25 -31.24 14.95
C ALA A 426 -17.13 -31.47 13.72
N CYS A 427 -18.36 -30.95 13.74
CA CYS A 427 -19.25 -30.99 12.60
C CYS A 427 -18.67 -30.24 11.39
N LEU A 428 -18.17 -29.02 11.60
CA LEU A 428 -17.59 -28.22 10.52
C LEU A 428 -16.32 -28.86 9.93
N ALA A 429 -15.49 -29.48 10.77
CA ALA A 429 -14.34 -30.27 10.34
C ALA A 429 -14.71 -31.60 9.66
N GLY A 430 -15.98 -31.99 9.64
CA GLY A 430 -16.47 -33.22 9.03
C GLY A 430 -16.28 -34.49 9.88
N VAL A 431 -16.02 -34.37 11.18
CA VAL A 431 -15.95 -35.51 12.11
C VAL A 431 -17.29 -36.21 12.17
N MET A 432 -18.37 -35.45 12.26
CA MET A 432 -19.75 -35.93 12.23
C MET A 432 -20.55 -35.16 11.18
N SER A 433 -21.61 -35.76 10.65
CA SER A 433 -22.49 -35.06 9.71
C SER A 433 -23.27 -33.95 10.43
N PHE A 434 -23.78 -32.99 9.66
CA PHE A 434 -24.59 -31.89 10.19
C PHE A 434 -25.84 -32.42 10.90
N GLU A 435 -26.51 -33.38 10.28
CA GLU A 435 -27.71 -34.02 10.81
C GLU A 435 -27.44 -34.82 12.09
N ASP A 436 -26.32 -35.55 12.13
CA ASP A 436 -25.94 -36.34 13.30
C ASP A 436 -25.54 -35.44 14.47
N CYS A 437 -24.86 -34.33 14.21
CA CYS A 437 -24.46 -33.37 15.23
C CYS A 437 -25.69 -32.67 15.84
N ILE A 438 -26.67 -32.24 15.02
CA ILE A 438 -27.95 -31.71 15.52
C ILE A 438 -28.62 -32.73 16.44
N GLY A 439 -28.68 -34.00 16.03
CA GLY A 439 -29.26 -35.05 16.86
C GLY A 439 -28.47 -35.33 18.14
N LEU A 440 -27.14 -35.29 18.10
CA LEU A 440 -26.26 -35.45 19.26
C LEU A 440 -26.47 -34.31 20.27
N VAL A 441 -26.48 -33.07 19.80
CA VAL A 441 -26.62 -31.86 20.63
C VAL A 441 -28.05 -31.76 21.18
N HIS A 442 -29.06 -32.14 20.40
CA HIS A 442 -30.44 -32.24 20.91
C HIS A 442 -30.55 -33.32 22.00
N LEU A 443 -29.99 -34.52 21.78
CA LEU A 443 -29.95 -35.58 22.79
C LEU A 443 -29.20 -35.12 24.04
N ARG A 444 -28.07 -34.43 23.89
CA ARG A 444 -27.33 -33.83 25.01
C ARG A 444 -28.22 -32.95 25.87
N GLY A 445 -28.99 -32.06 25.24
CA GLY A 445 -29.94 -31.20 25.95
C GLY A 445 -31.05 -32.00 26.64
N GLN A 446 -31.66 -32.99 25.97
CA GLN A 446 -32.68 -33.85 26.59
C GLN A 446 -32.16 -34.65 27.78
N LEU A 447 -30.91 -35.13 27.70
CA LEU A 447 -30.28 -35.82 28.81
C LEU A 447 -30.03 -34.86 29.98
N PHE A 448 -29.59 -33.63 29.72
CA PHE A 448 -29.42 -32.62 30.76
C PHE A 448 -30.74 -32.29 31.47
N ASP A 449 -31.85 -32.21 30.73
CA ASP A 449 -33.19 -32.00 31.33
C ASP A 449 -33.61 -33.11 32.31
N SER A 450 -32.98 -34.29 32.25
CA SER A 450 -33.28 -35.44 33.12
C SER A 450 -32.40 -35.56 34.37
N VAL A 451 -31.31 -34.80 34.44
CA VAL A 451 -30.37 -34.83 35.57
C VAL A 451 -30.93 -33.96 36.70
N PRO A 452 -30.75 -34.33 37.98
CA PRO A 452 -31.12 -33.47 39.10
C PRO A 452 -30.51 -32.06 38.96
N PRO A 453 -31.24 -30.99 39.32
CA PRO A 453 -30.73 -29.63 39.21
C PRO A 453 -29.41 -29.46 39.96
N GLY A 454 -28.45 -28.85 39.28
CA GLY A 454 -27.15 -28.45 39.83
C GLY A 454 -26.90 -26.98 39.52
N GLY A 455 -25.64 -26.55 39.64
CA GLY A 455 -25.26 -25.21 39.23
C GLY A 455 -23.81 -25.13 38.78
N MET A 456 -23.42 -23.92 38.39
CA MET A 456 -22.04 -23.57 38.04
C MET A 456 -21.65 -22.21 38.64
N LEU A 457 -20.41 -22.12 39.10
CA LEU A 457 -19.85 -20.94 39.76
C LEU A 457 -18.54 -20.55 39.08
N SER A 458 -18.50 -19.37 38.46
CA SER A 458 -17.27 -18.80 37.91
C SER A 458 -16.45 -18.16 39.03
N VAL A 459 -15.18 -18.51 39.14
CA VAL A 459 -14.28 -18.12 40.22
C VAL A 459 -13.02 -17.48 39.63
N PRO A 460 -12.68 -16.24 40.00
CA PRO A 460 -11.48 -15.55 39.53
C PRO A 460 -10.23 -16.06 40.27
N GLN A 461 -9.89 -17.33 40.08
CA GLN A 461 -8.71 -18.00 40.63
C GLN A 461 -8.13 -19.01 39.65
N SER A 462 -6.86 -19.35 39.88
CA SER A 462 -6.18 -20.42 39.15
C SER A 462 -6.71 -21.80 39.51
N ALA A 463 -6.56 -22.74 38.58
CA ALA A 463 -7.03 -24.11 38.76
C ALA A 463 -6.39 -24.78 40.00
N SER A 464 -5.09 -24.59 40.21
CA SER A 464 -4.36 -25.20 41.33
C SER A 464 -4.80 -24.67 42.70
N ALA A 465 -5.12 -23.37 42.80
CA ALA A 465 -5.63 -22.79 44.03
C ALA A 465 -7.04 -23.33 44.34
N LEU A 466 -7.87 -23.46 43.32
CA LEU A 466 -9.27 -23.87 43.48
C LEU A 466 -9.40 -25.38 43.71
N GLU A 467 -8.57 -26.21 43.09
CA GLU A 467 -8.53 -27.68 43.28
C GLU A 467 -8.36 -28.07 44.76
N ALA A 468 -7.53 -27.35 45.51
CA ALA A 468 -7.33 -27.59 46.94
C ALA A 468 -8.60 -27.34 47.78
N GLU A 469 -9.59 -26.67 47.21
CA GLU A 469 -10.84 -26.28 47.87
C GLU A 469 -12.08 -27.03 47.38
N LEU A 470 -11.92 -27.76 46.27
CA LEU A 470 -12.91 -28.69 45.74
C LEU A 470 -12.97 -29.89 46.68
N GLY A 471 -13.88 -29.85 47.65
CA GLY A 471 -14.21 -30.98 48.50
C GLY A 471 -14.86 -32.13 47.71
N GLU A 472 -15.33 -33.16 48.42
CA GLU A 472 -16.08 -34.23 47.78
C GLU A 472 -17.42 -33.71 47.23
N GLY A 473 -17.63 -33.83 45.92
CA GLY A 473 -18.92 -33.55 45.27
C GLY A 473 -18.98 -32.32 44.36
N LEU A 474 -17.92 -31.51 44.30
CA LEU A 474 -17.74 -30.48 43.28
C LEU A 474 -16.69 -30.93 42.25
N ASP A 475 -16.86 -30.55 41.00
CA ASP A 475 -15.92 -30.84 39.91
C ASP A 475 -15.54 -29.54 39.18
N MET A 476 -14.30 -29.47 38.71
CA MET A 476 -13.85 -28.39 37.83
C MET A 476 -14.54 -28.52 36.48
N ALA A 477 -15.40 -27.58 36.12
CA ALA A 477 -16.12 -27.61 34.84
C ALA A 477 -15.28 -27.07 33.69
N SER A 478 -14.57 -25.95 33.93
CA SER A 478 -13.71 -25.36 32.92
C SER A 478 -12.59 -24.52 33.52
N VAL A 479 -11.43 -24.54 32.88
CA VAL A 479 -10.34 -23.59 33.08
C VAL A 479 -10.34 -22.65 31.87
N ASN A 480 -10.89 -21.45 32.04
CA ASN A 480 -11.17 -20.52 30.94
C ASN A 480 -10.02 -19.56 30.67
N ALA A 481 -9.28 -19.18 31.71
CA ALA A 481 -8.05 -18.38 31.63
C ALA A 481 -7.14 -18.74 32.83
N PRO A 482 -5.88 -18.27 32.90
CA PRO A 482 -4.95 -18.61 33.98
C PRO A 482 -5.52 -18.40 35.39
N ASP A 483 -6.30 -17.33 35.57
CA ASP A 483 -6.94 -16.96 36.85
C ASP A 483 -8.48 -16.92 36.73
N LEU A 484 -9.07 -17.73 35.85
CA LEU A 484 -10.52 -17.81 35.70
C LEU A 484 -10.98 -19.25 35.48
N CYS A 485 -11.59 -19.82 36.51
CA CYS A 485 -12.10 -21.18 36.51
C CYS A 485 -13.63 -21.19 36.69
N VAL A 486 -14.25 -22.32 36.39
CA VAL A 486 -15.67 -22.57 36.67
C VAL A 486 -15.80 -23.91 37.36
N VAL A 487 -16.52 -23.91 38.48
CA VAL A 487 -16.82 -25.10 39.28
C VAL A 487 -18.27 -25.50 39.03
N SER A 488 -18.56 -26.79 39.03
CA SER A 488 -19.91 -27.34 38.87
C SER A 488 -20.23 -28.38 39.94
N GLY A 489 -21.51 -28.50 40.29
CA GLY A 489 -21.98 -29.52 41.21
C GLY A 489 -23.33 -29.18 41.87
N PRO A 490 -23.67 -29.84 42.98
CA PRO A 490 -24.90 -29.57 43.73
C PRO A 490 -24.97 -28.14 44.27
N GLN A 491 -26.16 -27.53 44.20
CA GLN A 491 -26.41 -26.14 44.61
C GLN A 491 -25.87 -25.81 46.01
N HIS A 492 -26.19 -26.63 47.01
CA HIS A 492 -25.80 -26.39 48.40
C HIS A 492 -24.27 -26.42 48.62
N LEU A 493 -23.52 -27.18 47.81
CA LEU A 493 -22.06 -27.21 47.88
C LEU A 493 -21.44 -25.98 47.20
N LEU A 494 -22.04 -25.51 46.11
CA LEU A 494 -21.64 -24.26 45.46
C LEU A 494 -21.90 -23.06 46.38
N ASP A 495 -23.01 -23.04 47.11
CA ASP A 495 -23.33 -21.97 48.06
C ASP A 495 -22.32 -21.94 49.22
N ALA A 496 -21.92 -23.12 49.70
CA ALA A 496 -20.87 -23.24 50.72
C ALA A 496 -19.49 -22.81 50.20
N LEU A 497 -19.14 -23.14 48.95
CA LEU A 497 -17.91 -22.68 48.31
C LEU A 497 -17.94 -21.15 48.12
N GLU A 498 -19.02 -20.60 47.59
CA GLU A 498 -19.23 -19.17 47.39
C GLU A 498 -19.08 -18.39 48.69
N ALA A 499 -19.69 -18.85 49.79
CA ALA A 499 -19.53 -18.22 51.10
C ALA A 499 -18.06 -18.24 51.59
N ARG A 500 -17.33 -19.34 51.40
CA ARG A 500 -15.90 -19.45 51.75
C ARG A 500 -15.00 -18.56 50.91
N LEU A 501 -15.32 -18.38 49.62
CA LEU A 501 -14.60 -17.51 48.71
C LEU A 501 -14.84 -16.04 49.07
N ARG A 502 -16.10 -15.64 49.26
CA ARG A 502 -16.47 -14.28 49.67
C ARG A 502 -15.88 -13.88 51.01
N ALA A 503 -15.76 -14.81 51.97
CA ALA A 503 -15.10 -14.56 53.25
C ALA A 503 -13.59 -14.27 53.14
N ARG A 504 -12.99 -14.49 51.96
CA ARG A 504 -11.59 -14.19 51.63
C ARG A 504 -11.46 -13.15 50.52
N ASP A 505 -12.50 -12.32 50.34
CA ASP A 505 -12.56 -11.25 49.34
C ASP A 505 -12.38 -11.73 47.88
N ILE A 506 -12.73 -12.98 47.60
CA ILE A 506 -12.84 -13.51 46.24
C ILE A 506 -14.31 -13.41 45.84
N GLU A 507 -14.57 -12.77 44.71
CA GLU A 507 -15.91 -12.47 44.19
C GLU A 507 -16.31 -13.46 43.08
N PRO A 508 -16.85 -14.64 43.40
CA PRO A 508 -17.35 -15.56 42.40
C PRO A 508 -18.68 -15.07 41.81
N GLN A 509 -18.99 -15.54 40.60
CA GLN A 509 -20.20 -15.20 39.86
C GLN A 509 -20.99 -16.46 39.53
N ARG A 510 -22.30 -16.46 39.85
CA ARG A 510 -23.19 -17.58 39.50
C ARG A 510 -23.48 -17.55 38.01
N ILE A 511 -23.27 -18.68 37.34
CA ILE A 511 -23.68 -18.84 35.94
C ILE A 511 -25.17 -19.18 35.95
N GLN A 512 -25.97 -18.46 35.15
CA GLN A 512 -27.43 -18.60 35.10
C GLN A 512 -27.84 -19.85 34.32
N ILE A 513 -27.51 -21.03 34.87
CA ILE A 513 -27.87 -22.35 34.35
C ILE A 513 -28.07 -23.34 35.51
N ASP A 514 -29.17 -24.08 35.48
CA ASP A 514 -29.55 -25.03 36.55
C ASP A 514 -28.98 -26.44 36.32
N ILE A 515 -27.77 -26.52 35.76
CA ILE A 515 -27.11 -27.78 35.39
C ILE A 515 -25.65 -27.74 35.83
N ALA A 516 -25.20 -28.82 36.47
CA ALA A 516 -23.79 -29.04 36.76
C ALA A 516 -23.09 -29.71 35.56
N ALA A 517 -22.89 -28.98 34.46
CA ALA A 517 -22.19 -29.52 33.28
C ALA A 517 -20.72 -29.83 33.60
N HIS A 518 -20.14 -30.84 32.93
CA HIS A 518 -18.75 -31.29 33.15
C HIS A 518 -18.47 -31.80 34.57
N SER A 519 -19.48 -32.43 35.19
CA SER A 519 -19.40 -32.98 36.56
C SER A 519 -19.84 -34.43 36.64
N ARG A 520 -19.59 -35.05 37.80
CA ARG A 520 -20.06 -36.41 38.13
C ARG A 520 -21.57 -36.56 38.08
N MET A 521 -22.32 -35.46 38.20
CA MET A 521 -23.77 -35.50 38.08
C MET A 521 -24.23 -35.97 36.68
N LEU A 522 -23.35 -35.93 35.68
CA LEU A 522 -23.65 -36.43 34.34
C LEU A 522 -23.41 -37.95 34.18
N GLU A 523 -22.79 -38.63 35.13
CA GLU A 523 -22.49 -40.08 35.03
C GLU A 523 -23.71 -40.96 34.68
N PRO A 524 -24.92 -40.72 35.24
CA PRO A 524 -26.11 -41.53 34.91
C PRO A 524 -26.55 -41.43 33.45
N ILE A 525 -26.20 -40.35 32.74
CA ILE A 525 -26.64 -40.12 31.36
C ILE A 525 -25.60 -40.50 30.30
N LEU A 526 -24.34 -40.75 30.69
CA LEU A 526 -23.23 -40.98 29.75
C LEU A 526 -23.45 -42.18 28.83
N GLY A 527 -24.04 -43.28 29.31
CA GLY A 527 -24.28 -44.47 28.50
C GLY A 527 -25.25 -44.23 27.34
N ARG A 528 -26.26 -43.36 27.52
CA ARG A 528 -27.18 -42.99 26.43
C ARG A 528 -26.50 -42.09 25.40
N PHE A 529 -25.62 -41.20 25.85
CA PHE A 529 -24.82 -40.35 24.95
C PHE A 529 -23.83 -41.18 24.13
N GLU A 530 -23.15 -42.14 24.77
CA GLU A 530 -22.27 -43.11 24.12
C GLU A 530 -23.00 -43.94 23.05
N ALA A 531 -24.19 -44.46 23.38
CA ALA A 531 -24.98 -45.27 22.46
C ALA A 531 -25.31 -44.53 21.16
N TYR A 532 -25.56 -43.21 21.24
CA TYR A 532 -25.77 -42.38 20.05
C TYR A 532 -24.48 -42.18 19.26
N LEU A 533 -23.36 -41.87 19.92
CA LEU A 533 -22.07 -41.72 19.24
C LEU A 533 -21.63 -42.98 18.51
N ARG A 534 -21.97 -44.16 19.04
CA ARG A 534 -21.71 -45.46 18.38
C ARG A 534 -22.66 -45.76 17.22
N SER A 535 -23.82 -45.12 17.15
CA SER A 535 -24.79 -45.34 16.08
C SER A 535 -24.53 -44.48 14.84
N ILE A 536 -23.75 -43.41 14.98
CA ILE A 536 -23.36 -42.51 13.89
C ILE A 536 -21.94 -42.81 13.38
N ARG A 537 -21.62 -42.31 12.19
CA ARG A 537 -20.27 -42.44 11.62
C ARG A 537 -19.40 -41.25 12.02
N LEU A 538 -18.37 -41.51 12.80
CA LEU A 538 -17.30 -40.55 13.10
C LEU A 538 -16.16 -40.68 12.09
N ASN A 539 -15.64 -39.56 11.58
CA ASN A 539 -14.55 -39.50 10.60
C ASN A 539 -13.37 -38.66 11.14
N PRO A 540 -12.15 -38.85 10.60
CA PRO A 540 -11.04 -37.96 10.89
C PRO A 540 -11.36 -36.50 10.52
N PRO A 541 -10.91 -35.51 11.32
CA PRO A 541 -11.16 -34.11 11.05
C PRO A 541 -10.40 -33.63 9.79
N LYS A 542 -11.06 -32.85 8.94
CA LYS A 542 -10.47 -32.21 7.75
C LYS A 542 -9.88 -30.83 8.05
N LEU A 543 -10.31 -30.22 9.16
CA LEU A 543 -9.80 -28.95 9.68
C LEU A 543 -9.23 -29.18 11.07
N PRO A 544 -8.13 -28.53 11.47
CA PRO A 544 -7.59 -28.64 12.82
C PRO A 544 -8.61 -28.19 13.87
N ILE A 545 -8.85 -29.01 14.89
CA ILE A 545 -9.65 -28.67 16.06
C ILE A 545 -8.74 -28.67 17.28
N ILE A 546 -8.82 -27.67 18.13
CA ILE A 546 -8.09 -27.63 19.40
C ILE A 546 -8.98 -28.23 20.50
N SER A 547 -8.52 -29.36 21.03
CA SER A 547 -9.25 -30.24 21.94
C SER A 547 -9.48 -29.60 23.30
N ASN A 548 -10.74 -29.55 23.78
CA ASN A 548 -11.02 -29.05 25.15
C ASN A 548 -10.45 -29.94 26.25
N ARG A 549 -10.01 -31.17 25.95
CA ARG A 549 -9.53 -32.13 26.96
C ARG A 549 -8.10 -31.83 27.44
N ASP A 550 -7.28 -31.28 26.57
CA ASP A 550 -5.83 -31.17 26.75
C ASP A 550 -5.22 -29.94 26.07
N GLY A 551 -5.99 -29.18 25.29
CA GLY A 551 -5.49 -28.02 24.53
C GLY A 551 -4.65 -28.38 23.32
N ALA A 552 -4.50 -29.66 22.99
CA ALA A 552 -3.75 -30.12 21.84
C ALA A 552 -4.62 -30.20 20.57
N THR A 553 -4.02 -30.29 19.40
CA THR A 553 -4.78 -30.57 18.16
C THR A 553 -5.41 -31.95 18.25
N LEU A 554 -6.72 -32.03 18.04
CA LEU A 554 -7.50 -33.26 18.10
C LEU A 554 -7.01 -34.25 17.03
N SER A 555 -6.50 -35.40 17.46
CA SER A 555 -6.04 -36.45 16.55
C SER A 555 -7.20 -37.17 15.86
N ALA A 556 -6.92 -37.82 14.73
CA ALA A 556 -7.90 -38.65 14.01
C ALA A 556 -8.45 -39.79 14.88
N GLN A 557 -7.58 -40.40 15.70
CA GLN A 557 -7.95 -41.47 16.62
C GLN A 557 -8.90 -40.97 17.70
N GLN A 558 -8.60 -39.83 18.34
CA GLN A 558 -9.48 -39.22 19.33
C GLN A 558 -10.82 -38.80 18.70
N ALA A 559 -10.79 -38.12 17.54
CA ALA A 559 -12.01 -37.65 16.87
C ALA A 559 -12.97 -38.79 16.49
N THR A 560 -12.43 -39.95 16.12
CA THR A 560 -13.20 -41.14 15.71
C THR A 560 -13.55 -42.09 16.85
N ASP A 561 -13.12 -41.79 18.08
CA ASP A 561 -13.46 -42.57 19.27
C ASP A 561 -14.68 -41.97 19.98
N PRO A 562 -15.82 -42.70 20.05
CA PRO A 562 -16.98 -42.29 20.87
C PRO A 562 -16.62 -41.94 22.32
N MET A 563 -15.63 -42.61 22.92
CA MET A 563 -15.25 -42.38 24.31
C MET A 563 -14.55 -41.04 24.52
N TYR A 564 -13.92 -40.47 23.50
CA TYR A 564 -13.41 -39.11 23.55
C TYR A 564 -14.56 -38.13 23.82
N TRP A 565 -15.65 -38.24 23.06
CA TRP A 565 -16.81 -37.34 23.15
C TRP A 565 -17.62 -37.54 24.44
N VAL A 566 -17.73 -38.78 24.93
CA VAL A 566 -18.29 -39.05 26.27
C VAL A 566 -17.41 -38.42 27.35
N GLY A 567 -16.10 -38.57 27.22
CA GLY A 567 -15.13 -37.93 28.11
C GLY A 567 -15.20 -36.40 28.03
N HIS A 568 -15.39 -35.83 26.86
CA HIS A 568 -15.56 -34.40 26.63
C HIS A 568 -16.79 -33.84 27.33
N LEU A 569 -17.92 -34.55 27.31
CA LEU A 569 -19.14 -34.16 28.01
C LEU A 569 -18.98 -34.16 29.54
N ARG A 570 -18.17 -35.08 30.07
CA ARG A 570 -18.05 -35.36 31.52
C ARG A 570 -16.95 -34.55 32.22
N ASN A 571 -15.86 -34.22 31.53
CA ASN A 571 -14.63 -33.74 32.17
C ASN A 571 -14.34 -32.28 31.85
N THR A 572 -13.41 -31.68 32.58
CA THR A 572 -13.03 -30.27 32.50
C THR A 572 -12.74 -29.78 31.08
N VAL A 573 -13.32 -28.65 30.72
CA VAL A 573 -12.98 -27.87 29.51
C VAL A 573 -11.72 -27.04 29.78
N ARG A 574 -10.60 -27.40 29.14
CA ARG A 574 -9.30 -26.75 29.25
C ARG A 574 -9.12 -25.65 28.19
N PHE A 575 -10.02 -24.66 28.20
CA PHE A 575 -10.01 -23.58 27.20
C PHE A 575 -8.76 -22.69 27.27
N ALA A 576 -8.23 -22.44 28.48
CA ALA A 576 -6.97 -21.73 28.65
C ALA A 576 -5.80 -22.42 27.92
N ASP A 577 -5.73 -23.76 28.01
CA ASP A 577 -4.72 -24.55 27.31
C ASP A 577 -4.94 -24.52 25.78
N CYS A 578 -6.20 -24.50 25.33
CA CYS A 578 -6.53 -24.32 23.90
C CYS A 578 -6.00 -22.99 23.37
N MET A 579 -6.24 -21.89 24.09
CA MET A 579 -5.76 -20.56 23.72
C MET A 579 -4.25 -20.47 23.78
N ALA A 580 -3.61 -21.06 24.80
CA ALA A 580 -2.16 -21.10 24.92
C ALA A 580 -1.52 -21.80 23.71
N SER A 581 -2.04 -22.96 23.30
CA SER A 581 -1.58 -23.66 22.09
C SER A 581 -1.74 -22.82 20.82
N LEU A 582 -2.88 -22.14 20.67
CA LEU A 582 -3.15 -21.28 19.51
C LEU A 582 -2.20 -20.08 19.47
N ILE A 583 -1.98 -19.40 20.59
CA ILE A 583 -1.10 -18.24 20.69
C ILE A 583 0.36 -18.66 20.48
N ALA A 584 0.79 -19.75 21.09
CA ALA A 584 2.16 -20.26 20.99
C ALA A 584 2.51 -20.69 19.55
N ALA A 585 1.55 -21.27 18.83
CA ALA A 585 1.75 -21.68 17.45
C ALA A 585 1.87 -20.48 16.49
N ASN A 586 1.07 -19.42 16.68
CA ASN A 586 1.16 -18.19 15.90
C ASN A 586 0.48 -17.00 16.63
N PRO A 587 1.23 -15.97 17.07
CA PRO A 587 0.67 -14.81 17.75
C PRO A 587 0.00 -13.80 16.78
N GLN A 588 0.16 -13.97 15.47
CA GLN A 588 -0.39 -13.08 14.43
C GLN A 588 -1.69 -13.64 13.83
N ARG A 589 -2.51 -14.28 14.66
CA ARG A 589 -3.84 -14.81 14.30
C ARG A 589 -4.94 -13.79 14.52
N VAL A 590 -6.03 -13.96 13.77
CA VAL A 590 -7.31 -13.29 14.03
C VAL A 590 -8.28 -14.32 14.60
N TYR A 591 -8.96 -13.98 15.68
CA TYR A 591 -9.90 -14.85 16.38
C TYR A 591 -11.32 -14.36 16.14
N LEU A 592 -12.10 -15.13 15.39
CA LEU A 592 -13.48 -14.83 15.04
C LEU A 592 -14.42 -15.67 15.92
N GLU A 593 -15.19 -15.04 16.80
CA GLU A 593 -16.30 -15.68 17.50
C GLU A 593 -17.46 -15.90 16.51
N VAL A 594 -17.71 -17.17 16.19
CA VAL A 594 -18.73 -17.63 15.25
C VAL A 594 -19.93 -18.11 16.04
N GLY A 595 -20.71 -17.15 16.53
CA GLY A 595 -21.89 -17.39 17.36
C GLY A 595 -22.47 -16.07 17.90
N PRO A 596 -23.54 -16.15 18.69
CA PRO A 596 -24.12 -15.00 19.35
C PRO A 596 -23.24 -14.51 20.52
N GLY A 597 -23.04 -13.19 20.61
CA GLY A 597 -22.45 -12.56 21.79
C GLY A 597 -20.97 -12.17 21.67
N LYS A 598 -20.28 -12.19 22.82
CA LYS A 598 -18.87 -11.77 22.99
C LYS A 598 -18.11 -12.63 23.98
N ALA A 599 -18.66 -13.77 24.36
CA ALA A 599 -18.19 -14.53 25.52
C ALA A 599 -16.80 -15.10 25.26
N LEU A 600 -16.62 -15.76 24.10
CA LEU A 600 -15.30 -16.29 23.74
C LEU A 600 -14.31 -15.20 23.39
N GLY A 601 -14.76 -14.09 22.83
CA GLY A 601 -13.92 -12.93 22.60
C GLY A 601 -13.38 -12.32 23.90
N SER A 602 -14.18 -12.29 24.97
CA SER A 602 -13.72 -11.91 26.30
C SER A 602 -12.77 -12.95 26.90
N LEU A 603 -13.02 -14.25 26.72
CA LEU A 603 -12.10 -15.30 27.18
C LEU A 603 -10.78 -15.30 26.42
N ALA A 604 -10.78 -15.08 25.11
CA ALA A 604 -9.57 -14.95 24.31
C ALA A 604 -8.70 -13.79 24.79
N GLN A 605 -9.32 -12.63 25.09
CA GLN A 605 -8.62 -11.49 25.68
C GLN A 605 -8.08 -11.78 27.08
N ALA A 606 -8.83 -12.51 27.92
CA ALA A 606 -8.37 -12.94 29.24
C ALA A 606 -7.15 -13.89 29.17
N ASN A 607 -6.95 -14.56 28.02
CA ASN A 607 -5.76 -15.38 27.73
C ASN A 607 -4.64 -14.60 27.03
N GLY A 608 -4.75 -13.27 26.88
CA GLY A 608 -3.71 -12.41 26.34
C GLY A 608 -3.81 -12.08 24.85
N VAL A 609 -4.90 -12.44 24.18
CA VAL A 609 -5.13 -12.01 22.79
C VAL A 609 -5.48 -10.52 22.75
N PRO A 610 -4.79 -9.68 21.95
CA PRO A 610 -5.15 -8.27 21.77
C PRO A 610 -6.58 -8.09 21.27
N ALA A 611 -7.32 -7.12 21.84
CA ALA A 611 -8.69 -6.83 21.43
C ALA A 611 -8.86 -6.53 19.93
N SER A 612 -7.83 -6.02 19.26
CA SER A 612 -7.84 -5.75 17.81
C SER A 612 -7.87 -7.02 16.94
N GLN A 613 -7.42 -8.15 17.48
CA GLN A 613 -7.42 -9.46 16.84
C GLN A 613 -8.68 -10.28 17.15
N VAL A 614 -9.56 -9.80 18.04
CA VAL A 614 -10.79 -10.48 18.43
C VAL A 614 -11.99 -9.82 17.74
N ILE A 615 -12.72 -10.61 16.97
CA ILE A 615 -13.83 -10.16 16.15
C ILE A 615 -15.05 -11.04 16.42
N ASN A 616 -16.24 -10.43 16.52
CA ASN A 616 -17.47 -11.16 16.79
C ASN A 616 -18.36 -11.11 15.55
N SER A 617 -18.88 -12.27 15.14
CA SER A 617 -19.72 -12.41 13.94
C SER A 617 -21.04 -11.67 14.08
N LEU A 618 -21.67 -11.76 15.25
CA LEU A 618 -22.92 -11.09 15.57
C LEU A 618 -22.69 -9.93 16.54
N ARG A 619 -23.56 -8.93 16.44
CA ARG A 619 -23.62 -7.85 17.43
C ARG A 619 -24.10 -8.37 18.78
N HIS A 620 -23.87 -7.57 19.81
CA HIS A 620 -24.53 -7.77 21.10
C HIS A 620 -26.04 -7.44 20.98
N PRO A 621 -26.94 -8.17 21.66
CA PRO A 621 -28.40 -7.93 21.54
C PRO A 621 -28.83 -6.50 21.87
N GLU A 622 -28.15 -5.86 22.82
CA GLU A 622 -28.41 -4.48 23.25
C GLU A 622 -27.84 -3.42 22.29
N HIS A 623 -27.10 -3.82 21.25
CA HIS A 623 -26.61 -2.87 20.24
C HIS A 623 -27.68 -2.64 19.19
N ASP A 624 -28.10 -1.38 19.05
CA ASP A 624 -29.04 -0.93 18.03
C ASP A 624 -28.33 -0.72 16.67
N VAL A 625 -27.98 -1.82 16.03
CA VAL A 625 -27.37 -1.88 14.69
C VAL A 625 -27.98 -3.07 13.97
N PRO A 626 -28.36 -2.96 12.69
CA PRO A 626 -28.81 -4.13 11.94
C PRO A 626 -27.75 -5.24 11.82
N ASP A 627 -28.15 -6.51 11.78
CA ASP A 627 -27.20 -7.64 11.74
C ASP A 627 -26.41 -7.68 10.42
N ASP A 628 -27.02 -7.29 9.30
CA ASP A 628 -26.40 -7.19 7.98
C ASP A 628 -25.34 -6.08 7.92
N VAL A 629 -25.66 -4.90 8.46
CA VAL A 629 -24.72 -3.78 8.65
C VAL A 629 -23.55 -4.20 9.54
N TRP A 630 -23.83 -4.92 10.63
CA TRP A 630 -22.79 -5.43 11.52
C TRP A 630 -21.90 -6.46 10.83
N PHE A 631 -22.48 -7.38 10.07
CA PHE A 631 -21.77 -8.41 9.33
C PHE A 631 -20.83 -7.80 8.28
N VAL A 632 -21.32 -6.87 7.46
CA VAL A 632 -20.49 -6.17 6.47
C VAL A 632 -19.41 -5.30 7.14
N GLY A 633 -19.72 -4.66 8.26
CA GLY A 633 -18.72 -3.97 9.07
C GLY A 633 -17.64 -4.92 9.59
N THR A 634 -18.04 -6.13 9.97
CA THR A 634 -17.16 -7.20 10.45
C THR A 634 -16.27 -7.75 9.33
N LEU A 635 -16.78 -7.90 8.11
CA LEU A 635 -15.99 -8.18 6.91
C LEU A 635 -14.90 -7.11 6.69
N GLY A 636 -15.28 -5.84 6.84
CA GLY A 636 -14.33 -4.73 6.80
C GLY A 636 -13.25 -4.80 7.87
N ARG A 637 -13.59 -5.24 9.10
CA ARG A 637 -12.63 -5.42 10.21
C ARG A 637 -11.66 -6.57 9.94
N LEU A 638 -12.13 -7.67 9.36
CA LEU A 638 -11.28 -8.79 8.93
C LEU A 638 -10.27 -8.31 7.88
N TRP A 639 -10.75 -7.64 6.83
CA TRP A 639 -9.89 -7.00 5.84
C TRP A 639 -8.90 -5.99 6.46
N ALA A 640 -9.34 -5.22 7.45
CA ALA A 640 -8.49 -4.23 8.11
C ALA A 640 -7.32 -4.86 8.90
N ASN A 641 -7.46 -6.11 9.34
CA ASN A 641 -6.37 -6.89 9.92
C ASN A 641 -5.47 -7.58 8.88
N GLY A 642 -5.89 -7.64 7.61
CA GLY A 642 -5.16 -8.29 6.51
C GLY A 642 -5.77 -9.60 6.01
N VAL A 643 -6.90 -10.04 6.59
CA VAL A 643 -7.60 -11.27 6.17
C VAL A 643 -8.11 -11.11 4.73
N PRO A 644 -7.84 -12.07 3.83
CA PRO A 644 -8.45 -12.07 2.51
C PRO A 644 -9.95 -12.30 2.66
N VAL A 645 -10.73 -11.41 2.07
CA VAL A 645 -12.19 -11.51 2.02
C VAL A 645 -12.61 -11.40 0.56
N ASP A 646 -13.69 -12.09 0.21
CA ASP A 646 -14.31 -11.93 -1.09
C ASP A 646 -15.15 -10.65 -1.11
N TRP A 647 -14.82 -9.76 -2.04
CA TRP A 647 -15.52 -8.49 -2.23
C TRP A 647 -16.57 -8.57 -3.34
N GLU A 648 -16.55 -9.61 -4.17
CA GLU A 648 -17.47 -9.78 -5.28
C GLU A 648 -18.94 -9.68 -4.83
N PRO A 649 -19.38 -10.28 -3.70
CA PRO A 649 -20.76 -10.16 -3.26
C PRO A 649 -21.19 -8.74 -2.81
N ILE A 650 -20.25 -7.84 -2.50
CA ILE A 650 -20.58 -6.42 -2.20
C ILE A 650 -20.97 -5.69 -3.49
N TRP A 651 -20.27 -6.00 -4.58
CA TRP A 651 -20.42 -5.29 -5.85
C TRP A 651 -21.45 -5.95 -6.77
N GLY A 652 -21.61 -7.27 -6.66
CA GLY A 652 -22.45 -8.08 -7.54
C GLY A 652 -22.01 -7.94 -9.00
N GLU A 653 -22.98 -7.98 -9.91
CA GLU A 653 -22.76 -7.72 -11.33
C GLU A 653 -22.83 -6.22 -11.68
N ALA A 654 -23.08 -5.37 -10.69
CA ALA A 654 -23.39 -3.97 -10.91
C ALA A 654 -22.14 -3.18 -11.32
N ARG A 655 -22.22 -2.46 -12.45
CA ARG A 655 -21.09 -1.69 -12.96
C ARG A 655 -20.79 -0.51 -12.05
N ARG A 656 -19.64 -0.57 -11.37
CA ARG A 656 -19.09 0.52 -10.55
C ARG A 656 -18.17 1.44 -11.33
N LEU A 657 -18.08 2.68 -10.86
CA LEU A 657 -17.29 3.74 -11.48
C LEU A 657 -16.25 4.29 -10.49
N ARG A 658 -15.02 4.53 -10.95
CA ARG A 658 -14.06 5.31 -10.16
C ARG A 658 -14.46 6.79 -10.18
N VAL A 659 -14.53 7.40 -9.00
CA VAL A 659 -14.89 8.82 -8.82
C VAL A 659 -13.72 9.62 -8.22
N PRO A 660 -13.58 10.92 -8.53
CA PRO A 660 -12.58 11.76 -7.90
C PRO A 660 -12.84 11.89 -6.39
N LEU A 661 -11.89 11.42 -5.58
CA LEU A 661 -11.87 11.58 -4.12
C LEU A 661 -10.60 12.33 -3.70
N PRO A 662 -10.56 12.90 -2.48
CA PRO A 662 -9.37 13.54 -1.95
C PRO A 662 -8.11 12.66 -2.06
N THR A 663 -6.98 13.30 -2.30
CA THR A 663 -5.67 12.64 -2.33
C THR A 663 -5.15 12.36 -0.92
N TYR A 664 -4.09 11.57 -0.81
CA TYR A 664 -3.44 11.26 0.46
C TYR A 664 -2.99 12.52 1.23
N ALA A 665 -3.37 12.61 2.50
CA ALA A 665 -2.98 13.67 3.41
C ALA A 665 -1.53 13.47 3.89
N PHE A 666 -0.56 13.93 3.08
CA PHE A 666 0.87 13.87 3.42
C PHE A 666 1.19 14.60 4.73
N GLN A 667 1.86 13.89 5.64
CA GLN A 667 2.35 14.41 6.91
C GLN A 667 3.71 15.07 6.69
N ARG A 668 3.68 16.30 6.14
CA ARG A 668 4.88 17.01 5.68
C ARG A 668 5.75 17.46 6.85
N LYS A 669 7.06 17.35 6.68
CA LYS A 669 8.08 17.98 7.54
C LYS A 669 9.02 18.79 6.66
N PRO A 670 9.57 19.90 7.15
CA PRO A 670 10.55 20.66 6.38
C PRO A 670 11.85 19.87 6.28
N TYR A 671 12.25 19.56 5.04
CA TYR A 671 13.56 19.00 4.72
C TYR A 671 14.25 19.99 3.80
N PHE A 672 15.20 20.75 4.34
CA PHE A 672 15.92 21.77 3.59
C PHE A 672 17.39 21.75 4.00
N ILE A 673 18.29 21.61 3.03
CA ILE A 673 19.72 21.80 3.24
C ILE A 673 19.97 23.29 3.13
N GLN A 674 20.28 23.94 4.26
CA GLN A 674 20.65 25.34 4.24
C GLN A 674 21.87 25.54 3.34
N PRO A 675 21.94 26.63 2.55
CA PRO A 675 23.16 26.97 1.83
C PRO A 675 24.34 26.91 2.81
N GLY A 676 25.43 26.26 2.43
CA GLY A 676 26.64 26.27 3.23
C GLY A 676 26.99 27.71 3.56
N VAL A 677 27.25 28.01 4.83
CA VAL A 677 27.84 29.30 5.19
C VAL A 677 29.16 29.33 4.44
N ALA A 678 29.27 30.24 3.47
CA ALA A 678 30.53 30.45 2.78
C ALA A 678 31.57 30.78 3.86
N THR A 679 32.37 29.79 4.25
CA THR A 679 33.63 30.04 4.92
C THR A 679 34.38 30.90 3.93
N ALA A 680 34.57 32.18 4.29
CA ALA A 680 35.48 33.02 3.53
C ALA A 680 36.76 32.19 3.37
N PRO A 681 37.21 31.88 2.13
CA PRO A 681 38.47 31.20 1.98
C PRO A 681 39.48 31.99 2.80
N ALA A 682 40.25 31.29 3.65
CA ALA A 682 41.36 31.91 4.34
C ALA A 682 42.12 32.68 3.27
N GLN A 683 42.24 34.00 3.46
CA GLN A 683 42.74 34.94 2.47
C GLN A 683 44.02 34.33 1.88
N GLU A 684 43.95 33.78 0.66
CA GLU A 684 45.13 33.24 0.01
C GLU A 684 46.12 34.40 -0.03
N ALA A 685 47.30 34.18 0.56
CA ALA A 685 48.37 35.14 0.49
C ALA A 685 48.58 35.44 -0.99
N ARG A 686 48.28 36.69 -1.39
CA ARG A 686 48.47 37.11 -2.78
C ARG A 686 49.90 36.71 -3.17
N PRO A 687 50.09 35.91 -4.23
CA PRO A 687 51.42 35.47 -4.61
C PRO A 687 52.30 36.70 -4.83
N ALA A 688 53.50 36.68 -4.24
CA ALA A 688 54.46 37.76 -4.42
C ALA A 688 54.81 37.90 -5.92
N HIS A 689 54.91 39.14 -6.39
CA HIS A 689 55.31 39.43 -7.76
C HIS A 689 56.69 38.84 -8.03
N ILE A 690 56.79 37.90 -8.97
CA ILE A 690 58.05 37.32 -9.43
C ILE A 690 58.47 38.15 -10.65
N ASP A 691 59.55 38.93 -10.55
CA ASP A 691 59.95 39.85 -11.64
C ASP A 691 60.48 39.12 -12.89
N ASP A 692 60.93 37.88 -12.75
CA ASP A 692 61.54 37.09 -13.84
C ASP A 692 60.53 36.14 -14.50
N ILE A 693 60.09 36.51 -15.71
CA ILE A 693 59.09 35.77 -16.52
C ILE A 693 59.52 34.33 -16.84
N THR A 694 60.82 34.03 -16.83
CA THR A 694 61.32 32.68 -17.11
C THR A 694 61.01 31.70 -15.97
N ARG A 695 60.70 32.23 -14.78
CA ARG A 695 60.32 31.47 -13.58
C ARG A 695 58.81 31.40 -13.38
N TRP A 696 58.02 32.02 -14.25
CA TRP A 696 56.55 32.02 -14.16
C TRP A 696 55.94 30.68 -14.56
N GLY A 697 56.64 29.91 -15.38
CA GLY A 697 56.18 28.60 -15.84
C GLY A 697 56.96 27.45 -15.19
N TYR A 698 56.25 26.36 -14.90
CA TYR A 698 56.86 25.04 -14.80
C TYR A 698 56.56 24.30 -16.10
N GLN A 699 57.54 23.52 -16.58
CA GLN A 699 57.30 22.55 -17.65
C GLN A 699 57.34 21.16 -17.01
N PRO A 700 56.21 20.44 -16.92
CA PRO A 700 56.25 19.05 -16.51
C PRO A 700 57.11 18.28 -17.51
N ARG A 701 58.20 17.68 -17.02
CA ARG A 701 59.08 16.82 -17.81
C ARG A 701 59.12 15.45 -17.16
N TRP A 702 58.82 14.42 -17.96
CA TRP A 702 59.04 13.04 -17.58
C TRP A 702 60.55 12.84 -17.41
N ARG A 703 60.97 12.45 -16.22
CA ARG A 703 62.36 12.05 -15.95
C ARG A 703 62.38 10.55 -15.83
N PRO A 704 63.18 9.86 -16.67
CA PRO A 704 63.48 8.46 -16.44
C PRO A 704 64.00 8.26 -15.02
N ARG A 705 63.33 7.37 -14.29
CA ARG A 705 63.76 6.92 -12.98
C ARG A 705 63.52 5.43 -12.95
N THR A 706 64.50 4.66 -12.48
CA THR A 706 64.26 3.26 -12.13
C THR A 706 63.14 3.21 -11.10
N ALA A 707 62.27 2.19 -11.17
CA ALA A 707 61.27 1.99 -10.12
C ALA A 707 62.01 1.95 -8.76
N ASP A 708 61.58 2.78 -7.82
CA ASP A 708 62.16 2.82 -6.47
C ASP A 708 61.74 1.53 -5.74
N CYS A 709 62.50 0.46 -5.94
CA CYS A 709 62.35 -0.79 -5.21
C CYS A 709 63.39 -0.81 -4.10
N GLU A 710 63.00 -0.33 -2.92
CA GLU A 710 63.89 -0.20 -1.76
C GLU A 710 64.22 -1.55 -1.08
N ILE A 711 63.66 -2.65 -1.59
CA ILE A 711 63.77 -3.99 -1.04
C ILE A 711 64.13 -5.02 -2.12
N ASP A 712 64.77 -6.11 -1.73
CA ASP A 712 64.85 -7.32 -2.54
C ASP A 712 63.54 -8.11 -2.45
N VAL A 713 62.70 -8.02 -3.48
CA VAL A 713 61.38 -8.69 -3.54
C VAL A 713 61.47 -10.21 -3.39
N ALA A 714 62.62 -10.84 -3.66
CA ALA A 714 62.79 -12.29 -3.49
C ALA A 714 62.97 -12.72 -2.03
N THR A 715 63.53 -11.86 -1.17
CA THR A 715 63.97 -12.24 0.18
C THR A 715 63.40 -11.34 1.30
N GLU A 716 62.98 -10.12 0.97
CA GLU A 716 62.61 -9.07 1.93
C GLU A 716 61.12 -8.67 1.86
N LEU A 717 60.35 -9.19 0.89
CA LEU A 717 58.93 -8.80 0.72
C LEU A 717 58.08 -9.03 1.99
N GLY A 718 58.26 -10.18 2.66
CA GLY A 718 57.56 -10.50 3.92
C GLY A 718 58.04 -9.73 5.15
N GLN A 719 59.09 -8.92 5.01
CA GLN A 719 59.60 -8.05 6.07
C GLN A 719 59.03 -6.63 5.98
N THR A 720 58.27 -6.33 4.93
CA THR A 720 57.63 -5.02 4.74
C THR A 720 56.37 -4.87 5.57
N GLU A 721 56.00 -3.62 5.88
CA GLU A 721 54.75 -3.33 6.58
C GLU A 721 53.55 -3.78 5.74
N PRO A 722 52.61 -4.58 6.29
CA PRO A 722 51.41 -4.99 5.58
C PRO A 722 50.60 -3.80 5.08
N ARG A 723 50.12 -3.90 3.84
CA ARG A 723 49.35 -2.85 3.14
C ARG A 723 48.14 -3.45 2.45
N HIS A 724 47.14 -2.61 2.18
CA HIS A 724 46.03 -2.95 1.30
C HIS A 724 46.31 -2.55 -0.14
N TRP A 725 46.34 -3.56 -1.01
CA TRP A 725 46.55 -3.42 -2.44
C TRP A 725 45.24 -3.56 -3.18
N LEU A 726 44.94 -2.59 -4.04
CA LEU A 726 43.85 -2.68 -5.01
C LEU A 726 44.42 -3.07 -6.36
N VAL A 727 44.04 -4.23 -6.88
CA VAL A 727 44.61 -4.82 -8.09
C VAL A 727 43.54 -4.97 -9.15
N PHE A 728 43.61 -4.19 -10.21
CA PHE A 728 42.79 -4.38 -11.41
C PHE A 728 43.43 -5.49 -12.24
N ALA A 729 42.83 -6.69 -12.18
CA ALA A 729 43.48 -7.90 -12.65
C ALA A 729 43.45 -8.08 -14.17
N ASP A 730 44.60 -8.43 -14.74
CA ASP A 730 44.75 -8.68 -16.17
C ASP A 730 44.24 -10.05 -16.62
N GLU A 731 44.08 -10.22 -17.93
CA GLU A 731 43.63 -11.48 -18.54
C GLU A 731 44.79 -12.45 -18.83
N ALA A 732 46.04 -12.02 -18.71
CA ALA A 732 47.25 -12.80 -18.96
C ALA A 732 47.79 -13.53 -17.70
N GLY A 733 47.17 -13.33 -16.54
CA GLY A 733 47.52 -13.93 -15.25
C GLY A 733 48.73 -13.32 -14.54
N LEU A 734 49.23 -12.16 -15.00
CA LEU A 734 50.41 -11.51 -14.40
C LEU A 734 50.10 -11.00 -12.99
N THR A 735 48.98 -10.30 -12.82
CA THR A 735 48.50 -9.75 -11.56
C THR A 735 48.04 -10.84 -10.59
N ASP A 736 47.62 -12.00 -11.08
CA ASP A 736 47.27 -13.14 -10.21
C ASP A 736 48.53 -13.66 -9.51
N ALA A 737 49.64 -13.80 -10.24
CA ALA A 737 50.93 -14.18 -9.66
C ALA A 737 51.46 -13.12 -8.67
N VAL A 738 51.30 -11.83 -8.98
CA VAL A 738 51.66 -10.72 -8.08
C VAL A 738 50.80 -10.76 -6.81
N SER A 739 49.48 -10.94 -6.96
CA SER A 739 48.53 -11.00 -5.85
C SER A 739 48.80 -12.17 -4.93
N ALA A 740 49.17 -13.34 -5.48
CA ALA A 740 49.56 -14.50 -4.69
C ALA A 740 50.80 -14.23 -3.83
N ARG A 741 51.88 -13.69 -4.42
CA ARG A 741 53.10 -13.36 -3.70
C ARG A 741 52.90 -12.29 -2.62
N LEU A 742 52.06 -11.28 -2.88
CA LEU A 742 51.71 -10.26 -1.89
C LEU A 742 50.94 -10.86 -0.70
N ARG A 743 50.00 -11.78 -0.97
CA ARG A 743 49.26 -12.48 0.08
C ARG A 743 50.17 -13.40 0.91
N GLU A 744 51.07 -14.14 0.27
CA GLU A 744 52.07 -14.98 0.95
C GLU A 744 52.98 -14.16 1.86
N ALA A 745 53.29 -12.92 1.49
CA ALA A 745 54.06 -11.97 2.28
C ALA A 745 53.26 -11.25 3.37
N GLY A 746 51.96 -11.54 3.54
CA GLY A 746 51.11 -10.97 4.60
C GLY A 746 50.40 -9.66 4.25
N HIS A 747 50.45 -9.19 2.99
CA HIS A 747 49.63 -8.08 2.53
C HIS A 747 48.18 -8.51 2.27
N ARG A 748 47.27 -7.53 2.29
CA ARG A 748 45.87 -7.75 1.88
C ARG A 748 45.67 -7.24 0.45
N VAL A 749 44.98 -8.03 -0.36
CA VAL A 749 44.83 -7.76 -1.80
C VAL A 749 43.38 -7.89 -2.21
N THR A 750 42.79 -6.75 -2.59
CA THR A 750 41.47 -6.68 -3.22
C THR A 750 41.62 -6.67 -4.73
N VAL A 751 40.95 -7.61 -5.40
CA VAL A 751 41.03 -7.79 -6.86
C VAL A 751 39.79 -7.22 -7.54
N VAL A 752 39.99 -6.50 -8.64
CA VAL A 752 38.91 -5.96 -9.48
C VAL A 752 39.07 -6.52 -10.89
N ARG A 753 38.03 -7.20 -11.39
CA ARG A 753 37.98 -7.73 -12.76
C ARG A 753 36.97 -6.94 -13.59
N ALA A 754 37.24 -6.82 -14.89
CA ALA A 754 36.28 -6.23 -15.81
C ALA A 754 35.07 -7.19 -16.00
N GLY A 755 33.85 -6.64 -15.97
CA GLY A 755 32.61 -7.36 -16.20
C GLY A 755 31.52 -6.43 -16.77
N ASP A 756 30.26 -6.86 -16.78
CA ASP A 756 29.15 -6.10 -17.37
C ASP A 756 28.32 -5.28 -16.35
N LEU A 757 28.63 -5.43 -15.06
CA LEU A 757 28.01 -4.70 -13.95
C LEU A 757 28.98 -4.56 -12.77
N PHE A 758 28.65 -3.67 -11.82
CA PHE A 758 29.34 -3.62 -10.54
C PHE A 758 28.77 -4.67 -9.58
N ALA A 759 29.64 -5.54 -9.04
CA ALA A 759 29.25 -6.51 -8.01
C ALA A 759 30.44 -6.94 -7.16
N ARG A 760 30.18 -7.17 -5.87
CA ARG A 760 31.11 -7.86 -4.98
C ARG A 760 30.91 -9.37 -5.12
N VAL A 761 31.88 -10.07 -5.70
CA VAL A 761 31.80 -11.52 -5.96
C VAL A 761 32.44 -12.34 -4.84
N ALA A 762 33.38 -11.76 -4.09
CA ALA A 762 33.91 -12.30 -2.83
C ALA A 762 34.32 -11.16 -1.89
N GLU A 763 34.70 -11.47 -0.65
CA GLU A 763 35.11 -10.47 0.37
C GLU A 763 36.19 -9.50 -0.14
N HIS A 764 37.10 -9.98 -0.98
CA HIS A 764 38.19 -9.19 -1.57
C HIS A 764 38.22 -9.28 -3.11
N GLU A 765 37.07 -9.50 -3.75
CA GLU A 765 36.97 -9.58 -5.20
C GLU A 765 35.72 -8.89 -5.75
N PHE A 766 35.92 -8.03 -6.75
CA PHE A 766 34.90 -7.18 -7.36
C PHE A 766 34.88 -7.32 -8.87
N LEU A 767 33.69 -7.18 -9.45
CA LEU A 767 33.47 -6.92 -10.86
C LEU A 767 33.16 -5.43 -11.04
N LEU A 768 33.69 -4.83 -12.11
CA LEU A 768 33.41 -3.46 -12.49
C LEU A 768 33.18 -3.39 -14.00
N ALA A 769 32.17 -2.62 -14.42
CA ALA A 769 31.84 -2.34 -15.83
C ALA A 769 32.53 -1.05 -16.31
N PRO A 770 33.67 -1.13 -17.02
CA PRO A 770 34.48 0.06 -17.35
C PRO A 770 33.75 1.04 -18.28
N GLU A 771 32.80 0.56 -19.07
CA GLU A 771 32.01 1.34 -20.02
C GLU A 771 30.92 2.20 -19.39
N ARG A 772 30.51 1.88 -18.15
CA ARG A 772 29.47 2.65 -17.43
C ARG A 772 30.01 3.97 -16.88
N GLY A 773 31.28 4.27 -17.13
CA GLY A 773 31.92 5.49 -16.70
C GLY A 773 32.21 5.47 -15.21
N ARG A 774 32.14 6.66 -14.60
CA ARG A 774 32.63 6.90 -13.25
C ARG A 774 31.87 6.18 -12.13
N GLU A 775 30.56 5.95 -12.31
CA GLU A 775 29.65 5.46 -11.26
C GLU A 775 30.17 4.20 -10.55
N GLY A 776 30.65 3.20 -11.30
CA GLY A 776 31.16 1.95 -10.71
C GLY A 776 32.44 2.13 -9.89
N TYR A 777 33.24 3.16 -10.16
CA TYR A 777 34.45 3.48 -9.37
C TYR A 777 34.09 4.18 -8.07
N ASP A 778 33.08 5.05 -8.08
CA ASP A 778 32.54 5.66 -6.86
C ASP A 778 31.92 4.61 -5.94
N GLU A 779 31.21 3.61 -6.49
CA GLU A 779 30.68 2.47 -5.75
C GLU A 779 31.79 1.59 -5.16
N LEU A 780 32.81 1.27 -5.96
CA LEU A 780 33.98 0.51 -5.50
C LEU A 780 34.67 1.21 -4.32
N MET A 781 34.95 2.51 -4.44
CA MET A 781 35.61 3.28 -3.39
C MET A 781 34.77 3.34 -2.13
N ARG A 782 33.47 3.60 -2.24
CA ARG A 782 32.55 3.64 -1.10
C ARG A 782 32.53 2.32 -0.33
N GLU A 783 32.50 1.18 -1.03
CA GLU A 783 32.50 -0.15 -0.41
C GLU A 783 33.86 -0.47 0.26
N LEU A 784 34.97 -0.10 -0.36
CA LEU A 784 36.31 -0.23 0.24
C LEU A 784 36.43 0.58 1.52
N MET A 785 35.91 1.82 1.53
CA MET A 785 35.89 2.68 2.71
C MET A 785 34.96 2.12 3.80
N ALA A 786 33.76 1.69 3.45
CA ALA A 786 32.78 1.13 4.39
C ALA A 786 33.24 -0.18 5.04
N SER A 787 33.99 -1.00 4.29
CA SER A 787 34.56 -2.25 4.81
C SER A 787 35.82 -2.03 5.66
N GLY A 788 36.31 -0.79 5.80
CA GLY A 788 37.51 -0.47 6.55
C GLY A 788 38.81 -0.87 5.84
N HIS A 789 38.76 -1.01 4.51
CA HIS A 789 39.89 -1.42 3.67
C HIS A 789 40.29 -0.34 2.65
N PRO A 790 40.73 0.86 3.09
CA PRO A 790 41.15 1.91 2.16
C PRO A 790 42.39 1.47 1.36
N PRO A 791 42.42 1.65 0.03
CA PRO A 791 43.57 1.28 -0.77
C PRO A 791 44.78 2.15 -0.42
N GLN A 792 45.92 1.50 -0.17
CA GLN A 792 47.20 2.17 0.12
C GLN A 792 48.17 2.10 -1.07
N ALA A 793 47.97 1.13 -1.96
CA ALA A 793 48.68 1.01 -3.23
C ALA A 793 47.75 0.42 -4.29
N VAL A 794 47.92 0.86 -5.54
CA VAL A 794 47.10 0.39 -6.66
C VAL A 794 48.00 -0.20 -7.75
N VAL A 795 47.62 -1.37 -8.24
CA VAL A 795 48.17 -1.98 -9.45
C VAL A 795 47.07 -2.05 -10.49
N HIS A 796 47.27 -1.40 -11.63
CA HIS A 796 46.30 -1.38 -12.72
C HIS A 796 46.82 -2.21 -13.90
N GLY A 797 46.24 -3.40 -14.10
CA GLY A 797 46.72 -4.40 -15.04
C GLY A 797 45.84 -4.65 -16.27
N TRP A 798 44.68 -4.01 -16.41
CA TRP A 798 43.72 -4.36 -17.48
C TRP A 798 44.26 -4.22 -18.92
N LEU A 799 45.30 -3.39 -19.11
CA LEU A 799 45.97 -3.24 -20.42
C LEU A 799 47.05 -4.30 -20.68
N VAL A 800 47.27 -5.25 -19.78
CA VAL A 800 48.13 -6.42 -20.02
C VAL A 800 47.30 -7.50 -20.72
N THR A 801 47.59 -7.73 -22.00
CA THR A 801 46.80 -8.62 -22.85
C THR A 801 47.70 -9.56 -23.65
N ARG A 802 47.25 -10.81 -23.87
CA ARG A 802 47.92 -11.76 -24.79
C ARG A 802 47.30 -11.76 -26.18
N GLU A 803 46.03 -11.38 -26.27
CA GLU A 803 45.21 -11.41 -27.47
C GLU A 803 44.34 -10.14 -27.52
N GLU A 804 44.00 -9.69 -28.72
CA GLU A 804 43.07 -8.58 -28.91
C GLU A 804 41.62 -9.06 -28.73
N ARG A 805 41.15 -9.11 -27.47
CA ARG A 805 39.77 -9.44 -27.14
C ARG A 805 38.97 -8.18 -26.84
N PHE A 806 37.74 -8.11 -27.31
CA PHE A 806 36.79 -7.04 -27.02
C PHE A 806 35.37 -7.55 -27.24
N ARG A 807 34.37 -6.89 -26.64
CA ARG A 807 32.97 -7.25 -26.78
C ARG A 807 32.44 -7.03 -28.21
N PRO A 808 31.43 -7.79 -28.66
CA PRO A 808 30.73 -7.52 -29.92
C PRO A 808 30.24 -6.07 -29.99
N GLY A 809 30.47 -5.39 -31.13
CA GLY A 809 30.10 -3.98 -31.31
C GLY A 809 31.09 -2.96 -30.75
N SER A 810 32.19 -3.41 -30.12
CA SER A 810 33.32 -2.55 -29.71
C SER A 810 34.54 -2.75 -30.61
N SER A 811 35.65 -2.08 -30.30
CA SER A 811 36.96 -2.28 -30.90
C SER A 811 38.02 -2.47 -29.82
N PHE A 812 39.17 -3.06 -30.17
CA PHE A 812 40.30 -3.16 -29.23
C PHE A 812 40.76 -1.77 -28.76
N PHE A 813 40.67 -0.76 -29.62
CA PHE A 813 40.92 0.64 -29.27
C PHE A 813 39.94 1.17 -28.21
N HIS A 814 38.63 0.95 -28.38
CA HIS A 814 37.63 1.37 -27.41
C HIS A 814 37.80 0.66 -26.06
N ARG A 815 38.07 -0.65 -26.06
CA ARG A 815 38.42 -1.38 -24.83
C ARG A 815 39.62 -0.75 -24.12
N ASN A 816 40.68 -0.41 -24.84
CA ASN A 816 41.88 0.18 -24.25
C ASN A 816 41.65 1.60 -23.73
N LEU A 817 40.72 2.37 -24.33
CA LEU A 817 40.28 3.65 -23.78
C LEU A 817 39.49 3.44 -22.48
N GLU A 818 38.50 2.55 -22.48
CA GLU A 818 37.63 2.24 -21.34
C GLU A 818 38.44 1.67 -20.16
N GLN A 819 39.22 0.63 -20.40
CA GLN A 819 40.01 -0.07 -19.39
C GLN A 819 41.35 0.59 -19.08
N GLY A 820 41.79 1.57 -19.87
CA GLY A 820 43.04 2.29 -19.67
C GLY A 820 42.78 3.71 -19.19
N PHE A 821 42.77 4.66 -20.14
CA PHE A 821 42.69 6.09 -19.84
C PHE A 821 41.49 6.46 -18.97
N PHE A 822 40.28 6.02 -19.35
CA PHE A 822 39.06 6.36 -18.61
C PHE A 822 39.03 5.68 -17.25
N SER A 823 39.42 4.41 -17.16
CA SER A 823 39.52 3.72 -15.87
C SER A 823 40.47 4.44 -14.90
N LEU A 824 41.63 4.90 -15.36
CA LEU A 824 42.59 5.61 -14.51
C LEU A 824 42.08 6.98 -14.09
N LEU A 825 41.43 7.71 -15.01
CA LEU A 825 40.81 9.00 -14.74
C LEU A 825 39.70 8.89 -13.69
N PHE A 826 38.75 7.96 -13.88
CA PHE A 826 37.62 7.78 -12.98
C PHE A 826 38.07 7.27 -11.62
N LEU A 827 39.04 6.35 -11.58
CA LEU A 827 39.64 5.92 -10.32
C LEU A 827 40.30 7.08 -9.58
N ALA A 828 41.09 7.92 -10.27
CA ALA A 828 41.73 9.08 -9.64
C ALA A 828 40.70 10.09 -9.11
N GLN A 829 39.60 10.31 -9.82
CA GLN A 829 38.49 11.18 -9.37
C GLN A 829 37.80 10.61 -8.13
N ALA A 830 37.42 9.33 -8.16
CA ALA A 830 36.78 8.64 -7.04
C ALA A 830 37.68 8.64 -5.80
N MET A 831 38.98 8.40 -5.96
CA MET A 831 39.95 8.44 -4.87
C MET A 831 40.22 9.86 -4.33
N ALA A 832 40.10 10.90 -5.16
CA ALA A 832 40.36 12.28 -4.73
C ALA A 832 39.22 12.86 -3.87
N GLU A 833 38.01 12.34 -4.02
CA GLU A 833 36.85 12.69 -3.18
C GLU A 833 36.88 11.99 -1.82
N GLU A 834 37.62 10.89 -1.71
CA GLU A 834 37.88 10.20 -0.45
C GLU A 834 39.12 10.77 0.23
N ASN A 835 39.07 11.01 1.55
CA ASN A 835 40.21 11.53 2.34
C ASN A 835 41.29 10.44 2.59
N LEU A 836 41.82 9.84 1.51
CA LEU A 836 42.83 8.79 1.58
C LEU A 836 44.20 9.31 2.06
N PRO A 837 45.02 8.45 2.71
CA PRO A 837 46.39 8.80 3.08
C PRO A 837 47.23 9.20 1.86
N LYS A 838 47.87 10.37 1.89
CA LYS A 838 48.78 10.86 0.84
C LYS A 838 50.24 10.67 1.28
N PRO A 839 51.16 10.30 0.36
CA PRO A 839 50.98 10.12 -1.08
C PRO A 839 50.54 8.69 -1.47
N MET A 840 49.74 8.59 -2.53
CA MET A 840 49.21 7.33 -3.05
C MET A 840 50.04 6.85 -4.24
N HIS A 841 50.37 5.56 -4.27
CA HIS A 841 51.17 4.96 -5.33
C HIS A 841 50.30 4.17 -6.32
N LEU A 842 50.44 4.46 -7.62
CA LEU A 842 49.71 3.83 -8.71
C LEU A 842 50.70 3.26 -9.74
N THR A 843 50.68 1.95 -9.92
CA THR A 843 51.48 1.23 -10.91
C THR A 843 50.57 0.79 -12.06
N VAL A 844 50.87 1.23 -13.28
CA VAL A 844 50.10 0.85 -14.48
C VAL A 844 50.92 -0.11 -15.33
N LEU A 845 50.34 -1.26 -15.64
CA LEU A 845 50.94 -2.30 -16.46
C LEU A 845 50.21 -2.35 -17.81
N SER A 846 50.96 -2.39 -18.91
CA SER A 846 50.41 -2.47 -20.26
C SER A 846 51.29 -3.32 -21.16
N THR A 847 50.68 -4.08 -22.05
CA THR A 847 51.37 -4.72 -23.18
C THR A 847 51.50 -3.74 -24.35
N GLY A 848 52.57 -3.88 -25.14
CA GLY A 848 52.75 -3.09 -26.37
C GLY A 848 53.09 -1.61 -26.16
N ALA A 849 53.64 -1.23 -25.00
CA ALA A 849 54.12 0.14 -24.78
C ALA A 849 55.20 0.49 -25.82
N VAL A 850 54.97 1.58 -26.56
CA VAL A 850 55.90 2.07 -27.59
C VAL A 850 56.74 3.18 -26.99
N ARG A 851 58.07 3.06 -27.11
CA ARG A 851 59.01 4.13 -26.77
C ARG A 851 58.82 5.29 -27.74
N VAL A 852 58.52 6.49 -27.23
CA VAL A 852 58.22 7.67 -28.06
C VAL A 852 59.43 8.62 -28.14
N LYS A 853 60.35 8.57 -27.17
CA LYS A 853 61.59 9.36 -27.12
C LYS A 853 62.74 8.53 -26.52
N ASP A 854 63.44 9.10 -25.54
CA ASP A 854 64.63 8.51 -24.92
C ASP A 854 64.32 7.80 -23.60
N GLU A 855 63.06 7.41 -23.35
CA GLU A 855 62.70 6.61 -22.16
C GLU A 855 63.51 5.29 -22.16
N PRO A 856 64.17 4.91 -21.04
CA PRO A 856 65.08 3.77 -20.99
C PRO A 856 64.42 2.43 -21.30
#